data_AF-A0A094H0X1-F1
#
_entry.id   AF-A0A094H0X1-F1
#
_cell.length_a   1.000
_cell.length_b   1.000
_cell.length_c   1.000
_cell.angle_alpha   90.00
_cell.angle_beta   90.00
_cell.angle_gamma   90.00
#
_symmetry.space_group_name_H-M   'P 1'
#
loop_
_entity.id
_entity.type
_entity.pdbx_description
1 polymer ?
#
loop_
_entity_poly.entity_id
_entity_poly.type
_entity_poly.pdbx_seq_one_letter_code
_entity_poly.pdbx_strand_id
1 'polypeptide(L)'
;MSATDIDWDTLFPGVHIPQAKPDPPKVPDHLEVRFQSHPALGEVAILKGGDFFFLAVLEIPNFRANEPWEVKLCYTSQNQARKYLPLSPVQSGKVPQAIHARPQHLTRLHFDTSFSSSTSLQFSFLFRSGPNEAWRSIREEQGLEDGHVIIDTTSLSDVDPSLRAIVPDLNVAAWNIETELDQTSTLQSWILRATLPAADAESANSSFEIGTPWGAFLKWFAIVRLFPYWIAPRQGKSQFAIDKDAMLCSFLGPHGKHLVFLAVNGWNEVVSGFRSTPHGAITVHAQNNGSSESTVAIAVAAGDNFEAAVAAVMSCAKSIVNQANGDQDVVVAPLTDTTHSQGMEDWYDGLGYCTWNAFGHGVTAEKILSALSELGNNNINITNLIIDDGWQSVDKPEKRQFEQGMVEFEAQGEGFHDGLKSTVSLIRKKHPNVQHVAVWHALLGYWGGISPTGKIASKYKTVEVAREDDDPRNLPEGGIMTVVAKEDVFRFYDDFYQFLSDCGVDAVKTDAQGMIDTWISPSVRAELSPAYLDAWSQSSRHHFGIKSISCMSQTPQSLFRCYLRGDKRRNVVRNSDDFFPEVPASHPLHIWTNAHNSILTQHLDVVPDWDMFQTVNEYAEYHAAARCMSGGPIYITDIPGEHDTALIRKMTGTTPDGKTVILRLSSGGKSIQPYSTYEDDLLLKLGAYHEPLRSPVLAIFNISTRPLTELLPISSFPSVEPRQSYVVRAQSTGTISVPTEEGSYSSVFASSLDVRGYDIFTAYPLQTFADGRDGQISISNLGLLDKMTGCAGVIESSIELCSDKRLLLTTELKALGTLGVYITQLPDLIIGKTISISVFGQSLDSFSRVSAIDSRVLEVDLEVAWRQMSTIFQKKSSVQVVVSI
;
A
#
# COMPACT_ATOMS: atom_id res chain seq x y z
N MET A 1 -16.82 -13.44 25.48
CA MET A 1 -15.75 -13.10 26.43
C MET A 1 -15.46 -11.62 26.22
N SER A 2 -15.30 -10.81 27.26
CA SER A 2 -14.84 -9.43 27.05
C SER A 2 -13.41 -9.47 26.50
N ALA A 3 -13.08 -8.56 25.58
CA ALA A 3 -11.75 -8.46 24.95
C ALA A 3 -10.59 -8.23 25.94
N THR A 4 -10.86 -8.15 27.24
CA THR A 4 -9.96 -7.78 28.33
C THR A 4 -9.11 -8.93 28.89
N ASP A 5 -9.40 -10.19 28.55
CA ASP A 5 -8.67 -11.36 29.08
C ASP A 5 -7.71 -12.02 28.07
N ILE A 6 -7.58 -11.45 26.86
CA ILE A 6 -6.67 -11.95 25.82
C ILE A 6 -5.38 -11.11 25.87
N ASP A 7 -4.23 -11.78 26.07
CA ASP A 7 -2.91 -11.17 25.96
C ASP A 7 -2.59 -10.92 24.48
N TRP A 8 -3.06 -9.78 23.97
CA TRP A 8 -2.87 -9.39 22.57
C TRP A 8 -1.39 -9.19 22.20
N ASP A 9 -0.52 -8.87 23.17
CA ASP A 9 0.90 -8.65 22.93
C ASP A 9 1.63 -9.94 22.53
N THR A 10 1.23 -11.09 23.07
CA THR A 10 1.79 -12.39 22.67
C THR A 10 1.01 -13.06 21.53
N LEU A 11 -0.29 -12.81 21.44
CA LEU A 11 -1.18 -13.56 20.55
C LEU A 11 -1.34 -12.93 19.16
N PHE A 12 -1.15 -11.62 19.03
CA PHE A 12 -1.18 -10.89 17.76
C PHE A 12 0.01 -11.26 16.85
N PRO A 13 1.27 -11.20 17.30
CA PRO A 13 2.41 -11.58 16.46
C PRO A 13 2.31 -13.02 15.97
N GLY A 14 1.92 -13.97 16.83
CA GLY A 14 1.90 -15.40 16.50
C GLY A 14 0.97 -15.82 15.36
N VAL A 15 0.00 -14.98 14.95
CA VAL A 15 -0.89 -15.27 13.81
C VAL A 15 -0.55 -14.51 12.55
N HIS A 16 -0.10 -13.27 12.70
CA HIS A 16 0.32 -12.49 11.54
C HIS A 16 1.75 -12.85 11.11
N ILE A 17 2.59 -13.29 12.05
CA ILE A 17 4.01 -13.70 11.88
C ILE A 17 4.24 -15.03 12.63
N PRO A 18 4.13 -16.18 11.96
CA PRO A 18 4.17 -17.50 12.61
C PRO A 18 5.50 -17.84 13.34
N GLN A 19 6.59 -17.10 13.14
CA GLN A 19 7.93 -17.44 13.67
C GLN A 19 8.78 -16.23 14.11
N ALA A 20 8.21 -15.27 14.85
CA ALA A 20 8.94 -14.09 15.34
C ALA A 20 10.33 -14.42 15.94
N LYS A 21 11.41 -13.92 15.33
CA LYS A 21 12.76 -13.96 15.92
C LYS A 21 12.81 -13.18 17.23
N PRO A 22 13.53 -13.68 18.25
CA PRO A 22 13.78 -12.90 19.46
C PRO A 22 14.66 -11.68 19.14
N ASP A 23 14.42 -10.58 19.86
CA ASP A 23 15.23 -9.38 19.73
C ASP A 23 16.72 -9.68 20.00
N PRO A 24 17.63 -9.17 19.15
CA PRO A 24 19.05 -9.29 19.43
C PRO A 24 19.40 -8.55 20.74
N PRO A 25 20.38 -9.04 21.53
CA PRO A 25 20.79 -8.38 22.76
C PRO A 25 21.25 -6.95 22.47
N LYS A 26 20.84 -5.99 23.32
CA LYS A 26 21.26 -4.59 23.19
C LYS A 26 22.78 -4.50 23.30
N VAL A 27 23.41 -3.96 22.26
CA VAL A 27 24.83 -3.59 22.28
C VAL A 27 24.95 -2.26 23.04
N PRO A 28 25.87 -2.11 24.01
CA PRO A 28 26.09 -0.83 24.66
C PRO A 28 26.38 0.27 23.65
N ASP A 29 25.81 1.47 23.82
CA ASP A 29 25.92 2.58 22.85
C ASP A 29 27.37 2.92 22.44
N HIS A 30 28.33 2.75 23.36
CA HIS A 30 29.76 2.98 23.08
C HIS A 30 30.41 1.91 22.18
N LEU A 31 29.77 0.75 22.01
CA LEU A 31 30.19 -0.36 21.15
C LEU A 31 29.31 -0.50 19.90
N GLU A 32 28.35 0.40 19.71
CA GLU A 32 27.41 0.35 18.59
C GLU A 32 28.14 0.36 17.24
N VAL A 33 27.72 -0.52 16.36
CA VAL A 33 28.14 -0.57 14.96
C VAL A 33 26.91 -0.87 14.12
N ARG A 34 26.59 -0.02 13.13
CA ARG A 34 25.57 -0.31 12.11
C ARG A 34 26.25 -0.48 10.75
N PHE A 35 25.84 -1.48 9.98
CA PHE A 35 26.49 -1.79 8.71
C PHE A 35 25.44 -2.17 7.66
N GLN A 36 25.64 -1.67 6.44
CA GLN A 36 24.94 -2.16 5.26
C GLN A 36 25.79 -1.93 4.01
N SER A 37 25.41 -2.55 2.89
CA SER A 37 26.08 -2.36 1.61
C SER A 37 25.12 -2.12 0.44
N HIS A 38 25.69 -1.76 -0.70
CA HIS A 38 25.10 -1.83 -2.02
C HIS A 38 26.03 -2.68 -2.91
N PRO A 39 25.55 -3.76 -3.55
CA PRO A 39 24.27 -4.44 -3.31
C PRO A 39 24.02 -4.78 -1.83
N ALA A 40 22.75 -4.84 -1.42
CA ALA A 40 22.36 -5.00 -0.02
C ALA A 40 22.58 -6.41 0.53
N LEU A 41 22.97 -6.51 1.80
CA LEU A 41 22.92 -7.75 2.57
C LEU A 41 21.46 -8.17 2.79
N GLY A 42 21.22 -9.48 2.94
CA GLY A 42 19.88 -10.04 3.07
C GLY A 42 19.03 -10.04 1.79
N GLU A 43 19.49 -9.40 0.72
CA GLU A 43 18.76 -9.25 -0.55
C GLU A 43 19.41 -9.98 -1.73
N VAL A 44 18.66 -10.08 -2.82
CA VAL A 44 19.14 -10.61 -4.11
C VAL A 44 19.15 -9.48 -5.12
N ALA A 45 20.34 -9.07 -5.57
CA ALA A 45 20.51 -8.11 -6.64
C ALA A 45 20.67 -8.84 -7.98
N ILE A 46 19.92 -8.42 -8.99
CA ILE A 46 19.95 -8.99 -10.34
C ILE A 46 20.58 -7.95 -11.27
N LEU A 47 21.69 -8.28 -11.89
CA LEU A 47 22.47 -7.39 -12.75
C LEU A 47 22.55 -7.95 -14.17
N LYS A 48 22.34 -7.10 -15.18
CA LYS A 48 22.46 -7.47 -16.61
C LYS A 48 23.91 -7.53 -17.12
N GLY A 49 24.88 -7.10 -16.30
CA GLY A 49 26.30 -7.05 -16.65
C GLY A 49 27.17 -7.51 -15.50
N GLY A 50 28.40 -7.92 -15.82
CA GLY A 50 29.35 -8.46 -14.84
C GLY A 50 30.11 -7.40 -14.04
N ASP A 51 30.12 -6.15 -14.49
CA ASP A 51 30.85 -5.05 -13.85
C ASP A 51 29.92 -4.25 -12.95
N PHE A 52 30.30 -4.15 -11.68
CA PHE A 52 29.57 -3.38 -10.67
C PHE A 52 30.52 -2.98 -9.53
N PHE A 53 30.00 -2.38 -8.47
CA PHE A 53 30.79 -2.03 -7.30
C PHE A 53 30.09 -2.49 -6.03
N PHE A 54 30.90 -2.79 -5.02
CA PHE A 54 30.42 -2.86 -3.65
C PHE A 54 30.70 -1.53 -2.98
N LEU A 55 29.69 -0.99 -2.33
CA LEU A 55 29.77 0.18 -1.49
C LEU A 55 29.22 -0.20 -0.11
N ALA A 56 30.04 -0.07 0.92
CA ALA A 56 29.65 -0.33 2.30
C ALA A 56 29.52 0.98 3.07
N VAL A 57 28.56 1.03 3.99
CA VAL A 57 28.44 2.05 5.02
C VAL A 57 28.62 1.41 6.39
N LEU A 58 29.48 2.02 7.20
CA LEU A 58 29.76 1.64 8.58
C LEU A 58 29.46 2.84 9.47
N GLU A 59 28.43 2.75 10.31
CA GLU A 59 28.12 3.75 11.33
C GLU A 59 28.66 3.34 12.68
N ILE A 60 29.34 4.29 13.34
CA ILE A 60 30.04 4.07 14.60
C ILE A 60 29.96 5.33 15.48
N PRO A 61 30.12 5.23 16.80
CA PRO A 61 30.21 6.39 17.69
C PRO A 61 31.29 7.39 17.26
N ASN A 62 30.98 8.69 17.37
CA ASN A 62 31.87 9.77 16.94
C ASN A 62 33.29 9.69 17.51
N PHE A 63 33.45 9.25 18.76
CA PHE A 63 34.77 9.16 19.40
C PHE A 63 35.68 8.10 18.76
N ARG A 64 35.10 7.17 17.98
CA ARG A 64 35.78 6.10 17.25
C ARG A 64 36.06 6.43 15.79
N ALA A 65 35.64 7.61 15.32
CA ALA A 65 35.72 8.02 13.92
C ALA A 65 37.16 7.98 13.34
N ASN A 66 38.15 8.23 14.20
CA ASN A 66 39.56 8.30 13.82
C ASN A 66 40.31 6.97 13.99
N GLU A 67 39.64 5.90 14.45
CA GLU A 67 40.23 4.57 14.47
C GLU A 67 40.46 4.09 13.02
N PRO A 68 41.54 3.32 12.74
CA PRO A 68 41.86 2.86 11.39
C PRO A 68 40.98 1.67 10.98
N TRP A 69 39.68 1.92 10.82
CA TRP A 69 38.71 0.90 10.44
C TRP A 69 39.03 0.26 9.09
N GLU A 70 38.95 -1.07 9.06
CA GLU A 70 39.14 -1.88 7.85
C GLU A 70 37.89 -2.72 7.59
N VAL A 71 37.48 -2.80 6.32
CA VAL A 71 36.35 -3.60 5.85
C VAL A 71 36.84 -4.52 4.72
N LYS A 72 36.38 -5.77 4.71
CA LYS A 72 36.64 -6.70 3.59
C LYS A 72 35.38 -7.47 3.20
N LEU A 73 35.18 -7.58 1.89
CA LEU A 73 34.18 -8.44 1.27
C LEU A 73 34.61 -9.91 1.45
N CYS A 74 33.66 -10.74 1.80
CA CYS A 74 33.76 -12.19 1.87
C CYS A 74 32.76 -12.76 0.88
N TYR A 75 33.19 -13.50 -0.14
CA TYR A 75 32.26 -13.96 -1.18
C TYR A 75 32.59 -15.36 -1.72
N THR A 76 31.58 -15.98 -2.31
CA THR A 76 31.63 -17.34 -2.84
C THR A 76 30.93 -17.39 -4.20
N SER A 77 31.59 -17.89 -5.23
CA SER A 77 31.05 -18.04 -6.59
C SER A 77 30.98 -19.52 -6.96
N GLN A 78 29.81 -20.03 -7.37
CA GLN A 78 29.60 -21.38 -7.93
C GLN A 78 30.46 -22.51 -7.31
N ASN A 79 30.28 -22.81 -6.03
CA ASN A 79 31.00 -23.89 -5.30
C ASN A 79 32.53 -23.74 -5.22
N GLN A 80 33.08 -22.55 -5.47
CA GLN A 80 34.49 -22.26 -5.23
C GLN A 80 34.77 -21.98 -3.74
N ALA A 81 36.06 -22.06 -3.36
CA ALA A 81 36.49 -21.63 -2.04
C ALA A 81 36.15 -20.15 -1.79
N ARG A 82 35.76 -19.85 -0.55
CA ARG A 82 35.47 -18.49 -0.07
C ARG A 82 36.68 -17.57 -0.29
N LYS A 83 36.45 -16.42 -0.94
CA LYS A 83 37.46 -15.40 -1.25
C LYS A 83 37.25 -14.16 -0.40
N TYR A 84 38.32 -13.40 -0.21
CA TYR A 84 38.32 -12.15 0.55
C TYR A 84 38.91 -11.03 -0.28
N LEU A 85 38.26 -9.87 -0.29
CA LEU A 85 38.70 -8.69 -1.00
C LEU A 85 38.60 -7.47 -0.06
N PRO A 86 39.71 -6.76 0.25
CA PRO A 86 39.64 -5.55 1.05
C PRO A 86 38.88 -4.46 0.32
N LEU A 87 38.09 -3.67 1.06
CA LEU A 87 37.51 -2.43 0.55
C LEU A 87 38.38 -1.25 0.97
N SER A 88 38.46 -0.25 0.10
CA SER A 88 39.20 0.99 0.38
C SER A 88 38.25 2.05 0.93
N PRO A 89 38.69 2.93 1.86
CA PRO A 89 37.90 4.10 2.22
C PRO A 89 37.58 4.95 0.98
N VAL A 90 36.32 5.35 0.85
CA VAL A 90 35.84 6.11 -0.30
C VAL A 90 36.52 7.49 -0.33
N GLN A 91 37.08 7.86 -1.48
CA GLN A 91 37.73 9.15 -1.69
C GLN A 91 36.70 10.30 -1.70
N SER A 92 37.16 11.52 -1.34
CA SER A 92 36.35 12.74 -1.42
C SER A 92 35.74 12.90 -2.83
N GLY A 93 34.41 12.97 -2.92
CA GLY A 93 33.63 13.07 -4.17
C GLY A 93 32.93 11.79 -4.64
N LYS A 94 33.21 10.63 -4.03
CA LYS A 94 32.48 9.36 -4.28
C LYS A 94 31.57 8.94 -3.12
N VAL A 95 31.49 9.77 -2.08
CA VAL A 95 30.69 9.48 -0.88
C VAL A 95 29.20 9.53 -1.23
N PRO A 96 28.39 8.55 -0.78
CA PRO A 96 26.95 8.58 -0.92
C PRO A 96 26.36 9.89 -0.42
N GLN A 97 25.33 10.38 -1.09
CA GLN A 97 24.72 11.64 -0.71
C GLN A 97 23.98 11.48 0.63
N ALA A 98 24.26 12.38 1.57
CA ALA A 98 23.62 12.40 2.89
C ALA A 98 22.45 13.41 2.88
N ILE A 99 21.34 13.01 2.26
CA ILE A 99 20.11 13.83 2.23
C ILE A 99 19.17 13.52 3.41
N HIS A 100 19.31 12.35 4.04
CA HIS A 100 18.59 11.95 5.24
C HIS A 100 19.33 12.36 6.51
N ALA A 101 18.60 12.64 7.59
CA ALA A 101 19.19 12.93 8.89
C ALA A 101 20.05 11.75 9.38
N ARG A 102 21.20 12.05 10.00
CA ARG A 102 22.03 11.05 10.66
C ARG A 102 21.94 11.29 12.18
N PRO A 103 21.90 10.22 13.01
CA PRO A 103 22.03 10.38 14.45
C PRO A 103 23.30 11.18 14.80
N GLN A 104 23.15 12.20 15.66
CA GLN A 104 24.25 13.15 15.94
C GLN A 104 25.46 12.49 16.62
N HIS A 105 25.25 11.41 17.37
CA HIS A 105 26.29 10.69 18.11
C HIS A 105 27.09 9.69 17.25
N LEU A 106 26.62 9.40 16.03
CA LEU A 106 27.28 8.48 15.10
C LEU A 106 28.00 9.23 13.99
N THR A 107 29.05 8.62 13.45
CA THR A 107 29.68 8.99 12.18
C THR A 107 29.50 7.90 11.14
N ARG A 108 29.50 8.27 9.84
CA ARG A 108 29.45 7.33 8.71
C ARG A 108 30.83 7.23 8.08
N LEU A 109 31.35 6.01 7.98
CA LEU A 109 32.50 5.67 7.17
C LEU A 109 32.03 4.89 5.95
N HIS A 110 32.56 5.22 4.78
CA HIS A 110 32.21 4.56 3.54
C HIS A 110 33.42 3.85 2.95
N PHE A 111 33.19 2.64 2.45
CA PHE A 111 34.24 1.83 1.82
C PHE A 111 33.74 1.29 0.48
N ASP A 112 34.58 1.31 -0.56
CA ASP A 112 34.22 0.78 -1.87
C ASP A 112 35.26 -0.20 -2.43
N THR A 113 34.79 -1.00 -3.37
CA THR A 113 35.64 -1.73 -4.31
C THR A 113 34.88 -1.96 -5.61
N SER A 114 35.55 -1.76 -6.74
CA SER A 114 35.06 -2.25 -8.02
C SER A 114 35.11 -3.78 -8.04
N PHE A 115 34.18 -4.38 -8.77
CA PHE A 115 34.06 -5.83 -8.88
C PHE A 115 33.65 -6.21 -10.30
N SER A 116 34.19 -7.31 -10.80
CA SER A 116 33.82 -7.87 -12.10
C SER A 116 33.63 -9.38 -11.94
N SER A 117 32.50 -9.90 -12.38
CA SER A 117 32.22 -11.33 -12.37
C SER A 117 31.30 -11.71 -13.52
N SER A 118 31.60 -12.85 -14.15
CA SER A 118 30.71 -13.51 -15.11
C SER A 118 29.76 -14.52 -14.46
N THR A 119 29.83 -14.68 -13.13
CA THR A 119 29.07 -15.69 -12.38
C THR A 119 28.38 -15.09 -11.15
N SER A 120 27.22 -15.63 -10.80
CA SER A 120 26.50 -15.29 -9.57
C SER A 120 27.33 -15.63 -8.33
N LEU A 121 27.15 -14.84 -7.27
CA LEU A 121 27.89 -15.00 -6.02
C LEU A 121 27.02 -14.69 -4.81
N GLN A 122 27.37 -15.33 -3.70
CA GLN A 122 26.89 -15.01 -2.36
C GLN A 122 27.98 -14.24 -1.62
N PHE A 123 27.60 -13.20 -0.86
CA PHE A 123 28.56 -12.35 -0.17
C PHE A 123 28.13 -11.90 1.22
N SER A 124 29.12 -11.55 2.04
CA SER A 124 29.01 -10.93 3.35
C SER A 124 30.24 -10.03 3.57
N PHE A 125 30.35 -9.35 4.72
CA PHE A 125 31.55 -8.58 5.05
C PHE A 125 32.06 -8.85 6.46
N LEU A 126 33.34 -8.54 6.63
CA LEU A 126 34.03 -8.53 7.91
C LEU A 126 34.58 -7.13 8.14
N PHE A 127 34.63 -6.70 9.41
CA PHE A 127 35.17 -5.39 9.78
C PHE A 127 36.04 -5.48 11.04
N ARG A 128 36.91 -4.48 11.26
CA ARG A 128 37.68 -4.31 12.49
C ARG A 128 38.12 -2.86 12.66
N SER A 129 38.36 -2.44 13.90
CA SER A 129 38.77 -1.06 14.23
C SER A 129 40.27 -0.78 14.06
N GLY A 130 41.06 -1.79 13.72
CA GLY A 130 42.45 -1.61 13.33
C GLY A 130 43.22 -2.90 13.04
N PRO A 131 44.48 -2.80 12.59
CA PRO A 131 45.24 -3.95 12.08
C PRO A 131 45.50 -5.08 13.09
N ASN A 132 45.55 -4.73 14.38
CA ASN A 132 45.82 -5.65 15.49
C ASN A 132 44.52 -6.23 16.10
N GLU A 133 43.36 -5.72 15.70
CA GLU A 133 42.06 -6.17 16.20
C GLU A 133 41.57 -7.40 15.42
N ALA A 134 40.75 -8.21 16.09
CA ALA A 134 40.12 -9.36 15.46
C ALA A 134 39.10 -8.91 14.41
N TRP A 135 39.02 -9.66 13.29
CA TRP A 135 37.94 -9.48 12.32
C TRP A 135 36.62 -9.92 12.94
N ARG A 136 35.61 -9.06 12.86
CA ARG A 136 34.24 -9.31 13.31
C ARG A 136 33.33 -9.54 12.11
N SER A 137 32.39 -10.46 12.23
CA SER A 137 31.45 -10.83 11.17
C SER A 137 30.14 -10.08 11.31
N ILE A 138 29.66 -9.42 10.26
CA ILE A 138 28.36 -8.71 10.32
C ILE A 138 27.21 -9.67 10.61
N ARG A 139 27.26 -10.88 10.05
CA ARG A 139 26.28 -11.92 10.32
C ARG A 139 26.22 -12.26 11.81
N GLU A 140 27.37 -12.29 12.50
CA GLU A 140 27.42 -12.59 13.94
C GLU A 140 27.08 -11.37 14.79
N GLU A 141 27.48 -10.17 14.36
CA GLU A 141 27.30 -8.92 15.09
C GLU A 141 25.89 -8.34 14.97
N GLN A 142 25.31 -8.45 13.79
CA GLN A 142 24.02 -7.86 13.47
C GLN A 142 23.00 -8.91 13.03
N GLY A 143 23.34 -10.18 12.82
CA GLY A 143 22.35 -11.17 12.37
C GLY A 143 21.89 -10.95 10.91
N LEU A 144 22.48 -10.02 10.17
CA LEU A 144 22.15 -9.81 8.75
C LEU A 144 22.61 -11.01 7.92
N GLU A 145 21.72 -11.47 7.06
CA GLU A 145 21.97 -12.58 6.15
C GLU A 145 22.90 -12.16 5.00
N ASP A 146 23.46 -13.16 4.32
CA ASP A 146 24.33 -12.93 3.16
C ASP A 146 23.50 -12.33 2.02
N GLY A 147 24.10 -11.40 1.29
CA GLY A 147 23.54 -10.90 0.03
C GLY A 147 23.86 -11.85 -1.13
N HIS A 148 23.06 -11.77 -2.18
CA HIS A 148 23.26 -12.49 -3.42
C HIS A 148 23.33 -11.53 -4.60
N VAL A 149 24.29 -11.74 -5.50
CA VAL A 149 24.33 -11.09 -6.80
C VAL A 149 24.14 -12.14 -7.88
N ILE A 150 23.11 -11.97 -8.71
CA ILE A 150 22.86 -12.77 -9.90
C ILE A 150 23.31 -11.96 -11.10
N ILE A 151 24.24 -12.52 -11.88
CA ILE A 151 24.62 -11.98 -13.18
C ILE A 151 23.71 -12.65 -14.20
N ASP A 152 22.68 -11.94 -14.64
CA ASP A 152 21.68 -12.45 -15.57
C ASP A 152 22.25 -12.44 -17.00
N THR A 153 22.70 -13.62 -17.45
CA THR A 153 23.20 -13.84 -18.82
C THR A 153 22.22 -14.59 -19.71
N THR A 154 21.02 -14.93 -19.21
CA THR A 154 20.10 -15.84 -19.89
C THR A 154 18.79 -15.13 -20.21
N SER A 155 18.39 -15.10 -21.48
CA SER A 155 17.04 -14.67 -21.84
C SER A 155 16.05 -15.81 -21.64
N LEU A 156 14.83 -15.52 -21.15
CA LEU A 156 13.75 -16.50 -21.13
C LEU A 156 13.39 -16.99 -22.55
N SER A 157 13.64 -16.17 -23.58
CA SER A 157 13.46 -16.56 -24.99
C SER A 157 14.38 -17.70 -25.44
N ASP A 158 15.49 -17.92 -24.74
CA ASP A 158 16.52 -18.90 -25.12
C ASP A 158 16.27 -20.26 -24.47
N VAL A 159 15.26 -20.34 -23.59
CA VAL A 159 14.87 -21.54 -22.84
C VAL A 159 13.60 -22.13 -23.48
N ASP A 160 13.47 -23.47 -23.43
CA ASP A 160 12.25 -24.16 -23.85
C ASP A 160 11.00 -23.50 -23.24
N PRO A 161 10.03 -23.03 -24.05
CA PRO A 161 8.83 -22.34 -23.56
C PRO A 161 7.84 -23.27 -22.85
N SER A 162 8.13 -24.57 -22.74
CA SER A 162 7.31 -25.49 -21.96
C SER A 162 7.43 -25.20 -20.46
N LEU A 163 6.28 -25.19 -19.76
CA LEU A 163 6.28 -25.04 -18.30
C LEU A 163 7.10 -26.14 -17.61
N ARG A 164 7.21 -27.33 -18.21
CA ARG A 164 8.00 -28.45 -17.70
C ARG A 164 9.51 -28.16 -17.70
N ALA A 165 10.01 -27.30 -18.58
CA ALA A 165 11.40 -26.87 -18.54
C ALA A 165 11.70 -26.00 -17.30
N ILE A 166 10.68 -25.28 -16.81
CA ILE A 166 10.75 -24.43 -15.62
C ILE A 166 10.37 -25.19 -14.36
N VAL A 167 9.45 -26.16 -14.43
CA VAL A 167 9.00 -27.02 -13.32
C VAL A 167 9.30 -28.48 -13.70
N PRO A 168 10.51 -29.01 -13.42
CA PRO A 168 10.97 -30.30 -13.96
C PRO A 168 10.11 -31.50 -13.52
N ASP A 169 9.56 -31.43 -12.31
CA ASP A 169 8.71 -32.42 -11.66
C ASP A 169 7.20 -32.15 -11.89
N LEU A 170 6.85 -31.35 -12.90
CA LEU A 170 5.46 -30.99 -13.21
C LEU A 170 4.56 -32.23 -13.37
N ASN A 171 3.48 -32.29 -12.59
CA ASN A 171 2.49 -33.37 -12.67
C ASN A 171 1.56 -33.22 -13.89
N VAL A 172 2.08 -33.52 -15.07
CA VAL A 172 1.36 -33.40 -16.36
C VAL A 172 0.12 -34.30 -16.47
N ALA A 173 -0.04 -35.30 -15.59
CA ALA A 173 -1.23 -36.15 -15.59
C ALA A 173 -2.44 -35.46 -14.91
N ALA A 174 -2.18 -34.50 -14.02
CA ALA A 174 -3.23 -33.79 -13.29
C ALA A 174 -3.72 -32.52 -14.00
N TRP A 175 -2.96 -31.99 -14.95
CA TRP A 175 -3.20 -30.66 -15.53
C TRP A 175 -3.30 -30.69 -17.06
N ASN A 176 -4.33 -30.04 -17.58
CA ASN A 176 -4.34 -29.58 -18.97
C ASN A 176 -3.65 -28.20 -19.02
N ILE A 177 -2.64 -28.04 -19.88
CA ILE A 177 -1.78 -26.86 -19.91
C ILE A 177 -1.99 -26.12 -21.24
N GLU A 178 -2.48 -24.90 -21.16
CA GLU A 178 -2.63 -23.98 -22.28
C GLU A 178 -1.47 -22.99 -22.26
N THR A 179 -0.68 -22.91 -23.33
CA THR A 179 0.41 -21.94 -23.44
C THR A 179 -0.09 -20.67 -24.12
N GLU A 180 0.05 -19.53 -23.45
CA GLU A 180 -0.18 -18.21 -24.02
C GLU A 180 1.18 -17.61 -24.42
N LEU A 181 1.55 -17.76 -25.70
CA LEU A 181 2.76 -17.14 -26.25
C LEU A 181 2.42 -15.78 -26.84
N ASP A 182 2.80 -14.70 -26.15
CA ASP A 182 2.96 -13.40 -26.78
C ASP A 182 4.39 -13.29 -27.33
N GLN A 183 4.53 -13.43 -28.65
CA GLN A 183 5.81 -13.37 -29.36
C GLN A 183 6.52 -12.01 -29.24
N THR A 184 5.86 -10.99 -28.69
CA THR A 184 6.42 -9.65 -28.49
C THR A 184 6.86 -9.38 -27.05
N SER A 185 6.55 -10.27 -26.11
CA SER A 185 6.82 -10.07 -24.68
C SER A 185 8.07 -10.82 -24.21
N THR A 186 8.78 -10.27 -23.21
CA THR A 186 9.83 -10.98 -22.46
C THR A 186 9.25 -11.93 -21.41
N LEU A 187 7.95 -12.23 -21.51
CA LEU A 187 7.19 -13.04 -20.57
C LEU A 187 6.78 -14.35 -21.24
N GLN A 188 6.65 -15.40 -20.43
CA GLN A 188 6.01 -16.64 -20.84
C GLN A 188 4.84 -16.90 -19.90
N SER A 189 3.68 -17.25 -20.44
CA SER A 189 2.46 -17.44 -19.65
C SER A 189 1.74 -18.74 -19.99
N TRP A 190 1.10 -19.32 -18.98
CA TRP A 190 0.35 -20.57 -19.09
C TRP A 190 -0.92 -20.52 -18.25
N ILE A 191 -1.92 -21.31 -18.66
CA ILE A 191 -3.11 -21.62 -17.85
C ILE A 191 -3.12 -23.12 -17.59
N LEU A 192 -3.20 -23.50 -16.31
CA LEU A 192 -3.37 -24.89 -15.91
C LEU A 192 -4.83 -25.10 -15.52
N ARG A 193 -5.45 -26.13 -16.10
CA ARG A 193 -6.84 -26.53 -15.81
C ARG A 193 -6.92 -27.95 -15.28
N ALA A 194 -7.75 -28.15 -14.28
CA ALA A 194 -8.09 -29.47 -13.73
C ALA A 194 -9.58 -29.53 -13.42
N THR A 195 -10.18 -30.70 -13.61
CA THR A 195 -11.60 -30.95 -13.37
C THR A 195 -11.85 -31.32 -11.91
N LEU A 196 -12.90 -30.74 -11.29
CA LEU A 196 -13.43 -31.16 -9.99
C LEU A 196 -14.82 -31.78 -10.13
N PRO A 197 -15.10 -32.85 -9.37
CA PRO A 197 -16.45 -33.40 -9.29
C PRO A 197 -17.44 -32.40 -8.69
N ALA A 198 -18.74 -32.65 -8.91
CA ALA A 198 -19.82 -31.91 -8.30
C ALA A 198 -19.85 -32.06 -6.77
N ALA A 199 -20.32 -31.02 -6.07
CA ALA A 199 -20.69 -31.12 -4.66
C ALA A 199 -21.94 -31.99 -4.48
N ASP A 200 -22.02 -32.68 -3.34
CA ASP A 200 -23.19 -33.45 -2.92
C ASP A 200 -23.81 -32.84 -1.64
N ALA A 201 -23.90 -33.60 -0.55
CA ALA A 201 -24.20 -33.05 0.76
C ALA A 201 -23.05 -32.17 1.29
N GLU A 202 -21.82 -32.47 0.87
CA GLU A 202 -20.58 -31.78 1.23
C GLU A 202 -19.91 -31.20 -0.02
N SER A 203 -18.97 -30.28 0.17
CA SER A 203 -18.16 -29.80 -0.95
C SER A 203 -17.28 -30.90 -1.52
N ALA A 204 -17.14 -30.92 -2.84
CA ALA A 204 -16.13 -31.73 -3.51
C ALA A 204 -14.75 -31.08 -3.35
N ASN A 205 -13.87 -31.71 -2.58
CA ASN A 205 -12.50 -31.25 -2.37
C ASN A 205 -11.52 -32.10 -3.19
N SER A 206 -10.51 -31.46 -3.78
CA SER A 206 -9.44 -32.15 -4.51
C SER A 206 -8.13 -31.41 -4.35
N SER A 207 -7.01 -32.14 -4.48
CA SER A 207 -5.68 -31.55 -4.44
C SER A 207 -4.86 -32.00 -5.64
N PHE A 208 -4.20 -31.03 -6.27
CA PHE A 208 -3.46 -31.21 -7.51
C PHE A 208 -2.05 -30.68 -7.30
N GLU A 209 -1.07 -31.57 -7.24
CA GLU A 209 0.34 -31.16 -7.17
C GLU A 209 0.75 -30.48 -8.49
N ILE A 210 1.45 -29.35 -8.39
CA ILE A 210 2.07 -28.70 -9.54
C ILE A 210 3.52 -29.18 -9.64
N GLY A 211 4.32 -28.98 -8.59
CA GLY A 211 5.75 -29.31 -8.58
C GLY A 211 6.60 -28.18 -7.99
N THR A 212 7.90 -28.22 -8.24
CA THR A 212 8.91 -27.33 -7.65
C THR A 212 9.52 -26.41 -8.71
N PRO A 213 9.34 -25.07 -8.60
CA PRO A 213 9.96 -24.11 -9.51
C PRO A 213 11.48 -24.29 -9.63
N TRP A 214 11.95 -24.50 -10.86
CA TRP A 214 13.31 -24.83 -11.28
C TRP A 214 13.94 -26.05 -10.58
N GLY A 215 13.15 -26.86 -9.87
CA GLY A 215 13.62 -27.87 -8.92
C GLY A 215 14.28 -27.31 -7.66
N ALA A 216 14.73 -26.04 -7.70
CA ALA A 216 15.21 -25.26 -6.57
C ALA A 216 15.13 -23.76 -6.89
N PHE A 217 14.71 -22.96 -5.92
CA PHE A 217 14.60 -21.49 -6.01
C PHE A 217 15.33 -20.84 -4.83
N LEU A 218 15.54 -19.53 -4.92
CA LEU A 218 16.27 -18.75 -3.92
C LEU A 218 15.36 -18.21 -2.81
N LYS A 219 14.24 -17.61 -3.21
CA LYS A 219 13.24 -17.01 -2.30
C LYS A 219 11.84 -17.20 -2.85
N TRP A 220 10.84 -17.11 -1.98
CA TRP A 220 9.44 -17.10 -2.36
C TRP A 220 8.64 -16.06 -1.59
N PHE A 221 7.53 -15.64 -2.21
CA PHE A 221 6.54 -14.72 -1.69
C PHE A 221 5.15 -15.29 -1.96
N ALA A 222 4.22 -15.13 -1.03
CA ALA A 222 2.83 -15.51 -1.21
C ALA A 222 1.89 -14.51 -0.54
N ILE A 223 0.68 -14.39 -1.07
CA ILE A 223 -0.44 -13.73 -0.39
C ILE A 223 -1.40 -14.83 0.05
N VAL A 224 -1.51 -15.03 1.36
CA VAL A 224 -2.35 -16.06 1.99
C VAL A 224 -3.67 -15.50 2.47
N ARG A 225 -4.69 -16.37 2.55
CA ARG A 225 -5.93 -16.09 3.28
C ARG A 225 -5.64 -16.23 4.78
N LEU A 226 -5.37 -15.11 5.43
CA LEU A 226 -5.07 -15.07 6.87
C LEU A 226 -6.27 -15.58 7.68
N PHE A 227 -7.44 -15.05 7.32
CA PHE A 227 -8.77 -15.39 7.82
C PHE A 227 -9.73 -15.48 6.63
N PRO A 228 -11.01 -15.87 6.81
CA PRO A 228 -11.99 -15.81 5.74
C PRO A 228 -12.07 -14.44 5.06
N TYR A 229 -11.82 -13.36 5.82
CA TYR A 229 -12.02 -11.98 5.38
C TYR A 229 -10.74 -11.18 5.09
N TRP A 230 -9.56 -11.63 5.53
CA TRP A 230 -8.27 -10.93 5.34
C TRP A 230 -7.25 -11.77 4.59
N ILE A 231 -6.48 -11.10 3.72
CA ILE A 231 -5.25 -11.62 3.14
C ILE A 231 -4.04 -11.04 3.85
N ALA A 232 -2.94 -11.79 3.85
CA ALA A 232 -1.67 -11.33 4.41
C ALA A 232 -0.49 -11.92 3.61
N PRO A 233 0.67 -11.25 3.61
CA PRO A 233 1.87 -11.79 3.00
C PRO A 233 2.52 -12.94 3.81
N ARG A 234 3.22 -13.80 3.09
CA ARG A 234 4.17 -14.80 3.58
C ARG A 234 5.40 -14.80 2.67
N GLN A 235 6.56 -15.04 3.25
CA GLN A 235 7.83 -15.07 2.53
C GLN A 235 8.71 -16.16 3.11
N GLY A 236 9.64 -16.63 2.30
CA GLY A 236 10.68 -17.51 2.78
C GLY A 236 11.83 -17.64 1.78
N LYS A 237 12.75 -18.54 2.12
CA LYS A 237 14.02 -18.74 1.42
C LYS A 237 13.88 -19.87 0.39
N SER A 238 14.72 -20.89 0.46
CA SER A 238 14.83 -21.97 -0.54
C SER A 238 13.90 -23.15 -0.30
N GLN A 239 13.03 -23.11 0.72
CA GLN A 239 12.04 -24.14 1.01
C GLN A 239 10.65 -23.49 1.06
N PHE A 240 9.72 -23.99 0.24
CA PHE A 240 8.34 -23.50 0.24
C PHE A 240 7.56 -24.18 1.35
N ALA A 241 7.16 -23.39 2.34
CA ALA A 241 6.36 -23.84 3.47
C ALA A 241 5.38 -22.73 3.82
N ILE A 242 4.09 -23.01 3.67
CA ILE A 242 3.03 -22.05 3.96
C ILE A 242 2.06 -22.63 4.99
N ASP A 243 1.62 -21.78 5.91
CA ASP A 243 0.73 -22.10 7.02
C ASP A 243 -0.76 -22.04 6.62
N LYS A 244 -1.08 -21.34 5.54
CA LYS A 244 -2.44 -21.03 5.08
C LYS A 244 -2.54 -21.09 3.56
N ASP A 245 -3.76 -21.25 3.06
CA ASP A 245 -4.04 -21.29 1.62
C ASP A 245 -3.66 -19.97 0.95
N ALA A 246 -2.78 -20.03 -0.05
CA ALA A 246 -2.33 -18.86 -0.80
C ALA A 246 -3.17 -18.61 -2.05
N MET A 247 -3.46 -17.33 -2.33
CA MET A 247 -4.10 -16.90 -3.57
C MET A 247 -3.08 -16.62 -4.68
N LEU A 248 -1.93 -16.08 -4.29
CA LEU A 248 -0.80 -15.77 -5.17
C LEU A 248 0.46 -16.37 -4.57
N CYS A 249 1.29 -17.00 -5.40
CA CYS A 249 2.65 -17.40 -5.04
C CYS A 249 3.64 -16.89 -6.10
N SER A 250 4.83 -16.48 -5.67
CA SER A 250 5.92 -16.08 -6.55
C SER A 250 7.24 -16.67 -6.06
N PHE A 251 8.07 -17.08 -6.99
CA PHE A 251 9.36 -17.72 -6.73
C PHE A 251 10.45 -17.00 -7.52
N LEU A 252 11.55 -16.67 -6.85
CA LEU A 252 12.76 -16.13 -7.46
C LEU A 252 13.72 -17.27 -7.78
N GLY A 253 13.91 -17.53 -9.07
CA GLY A 253 14.77 -18.59 -9.56
C GLY A 253 16.27 -18.29 -9.46
N PRO A 254 17.13 -19.30 -9.67
CA PRO A 254 18.59 -19.17 -9.55
C PRO A 254 19.23 -18.23 -10.60
N HIS A 255 18.50 -17.94 -11.68
CA HIS A 255 18.92 -17.05 -12.77
C HIS A 255 18.24 -15.68 -12.72
N GLY A 256 17.63 -15.30 -11.59
CA GLY A 256 16.99 -13.99 -11.44
C GLY A 256 15.66 -13.85 -12.19
N LYS A 257 15.02 -14.97 -12.51
CA LYS A 257 13.69 -14.99 -13.13
C LYS A 257 12.62 -15.18 -12.07
N HIS A 258 11.48 -14.55 -12.26
CA HIS A 258 10.31 -14.65 -11.38
C HIS A 258 9.30 -15.60 -12.01
N LEU A 259 8.78 -16.56 -11.23
CA LEU A 259 7.67 -17.42 -11.63
C LEU A 259 6.50 -17.18 -10.68
N VAL A 260 5.39 -16.69 -11.22
CA VAL A 260 4.20 -16.28 -10.46
C VAL A 260 3.05 -17.22 -10.78
N PHE A 261 2.32 -17.64 -9.75
CA PHE A 261 1.11 -18.45 -9.81
C PHE A 261 -0.03 -17.68 -9.16
N LEU A 262 -1.20 -17.67 -9.79
CA LEU A 262 -2.44 -17.08 -9.27
C LEU A 262 -3.57 -18.08 -9.39
N ALA A 263 -4.24 -18.37 -8.28
CA ALA A 263 -5.45 -19.18 -8.26
C ALA A 263 -6.65 -18.32 -8.71
N VAL A 264 -7.22 -18.64 -9.86
CA VAL A 264 -8.29 -17.83 -10.48
C VAL A 264 -9.65 -18.27 -9.94
N ASN A 265 -10.29 -17.37 -9.17
CA ASN A 265 -11.56 -17.60 -8.49
C ASN A 265 -12.65 -16.65 -9.02
N GLY A 266 -13.86 -16.65 -8.47
CA GLY A 266 -14.88 -15.62 -8.77
C GLY A 266 -15.75 -15.85 -10.02
N TRP A 267 -15.40 -16.81 -10.86
CA TRP A 267 -16.05 -17.05 -12.16
C TRP A 267 -16.95 -18.29 -12.20
N ASN A 268 -16.89 -19.12 -11.17
CA ASN A 268 -17.71 -20.31 -10.94
C ASN A 268 -17.78 -20.60 -9.42
N GLU A 269 -18.42 -21.70 -9.04
CA GLU A 269 -18.61 -22.14 -7.66
C GLU A 269 -17.37 -22.83 -7.05
N VAL A 270 -16.20 -22.72 -7.70
CA VAL A 270 -14.93 -23.29 -7.23
C VAL A 270 -14.13 -22.24 -6.46
N VAL A 271 -13.65 -22.62 -5.28
CA VAL A 271 -12.64 -21.87 -4.53
C VAL A 271 -11.34 -22.67 -4.53
N SER A 272 -10.23 -22.05 -4.90
CA SER A 272 -8.91 -22.68 -4.96
C SER A 272 -7.81 -21.80 -4.40
N GLY A 273 -6.78 -22.44 -3.87
CA GLY A 273 -5.57 -21.81 -3.35
C GLY A 273 -4.39 -22.78 -3.30
N PHE A 274 -3.19 -22.26 -3.06
CA PHE A 274 -1.97 -23.05 -2.98
C PHE A 274 -1.67 -23.49 -1.54
N ARG A 275 -1.11 -24.69 -1.40
CA ARG A 275 -0.50 -25.24 -0.19
C ARG A 275 0.92 -25.73 -0.53
N SER A 276 1.73 -25.97 0.49
CA SER A 276 3.03 -26.64 0.35
C SER A 276 2.93 -28.12 0.72
N THR A 277 3.57 -28.99 -0.06
CA THR A 277 3.77 -30.39 0.34
C THR A 277 4.86 -30.51 1.42
N PRO A 278 4.98 -31.63 2.16
CA PRO A 278 6.07 -31.82 3.13
C PRO A 278 7.49 -31.74 2.54
N HIS A 279 7.63 -31.99 1.24
CA HIS A 279 8.91 -31.89 0.52
C HIS A 279 9.10 -30.53 -0.18
N GLY A 280 8.20 -29.56 0.03
CA GLY A 280 8.34 -28.19 -0.44
C GLY A 280 7.90 -27.93 -1.89
N ALA A 281 7.10 -28.82 -2.48
CA ALA A 281 6.47 -28.58 -3.78
C ALA A 281 5.16 -27.79 -3.63
N ILE A 282 4.74 -27.13 -4.72
CA ILE A 282 3.46 -26.43 -4.80
C ILE A 282 2.35 -27.45 -5.05
N THR A 283 1.27 -27.37 -4.28
CA THR A 283 0.03 -28.09 -4.53
C THR A 283 -1.17 -27.15 -4.49
N VAL A 284 -2.17 -27.39 -5.33
CA VAL A 284 -3.41 -26.62 -5.37
C VAL A 284 -4.46 -27.39 -4.60
N HIS A 285 -5.04 -26.77 -3.58
CA HIS A 285 -6.25 -27.25 -2.94
C HIS A 285 -7.45 -26.52 -3.54
N ALA A 286 -8.45 -27.28 -3.98
CA ALA A 286 -9.66 -26.74 -4.59
C ALA A 286 -10.92 -27.38 -4.00
N GLN A 287 -11.96 -26.57 -3.87
CA GLN A 287 -13.26 -26.90 -3.35
C GLN A 287 -14.33 -26.48 -4.36
N ASN A 288 -15.13 -27.42 -4.86
CA ASN A 288 -16.31 -27.14 -5.66
C ASN A 288 -17.56 -27.16 -4.78
N ASN A 289 -18.33 -26.07 -4.81
CA ASN A 289 -19.60 -25.91 -4.09
C ASN A 289 -20.83 -26.11 -4.99
N GLY A 290 -20.65 -26.19 -6.30
CA GLY A 290 -21.72 -26.33 -7.28
C GLY A 290 -22.21 -27.78 -7.44
N SER A 291 -23.46 -27.95 -7.84
CA SER A 291 -24.09 -29.27 -8.07
C SER A 291 -23.66 -29.95 -9.39
N SER A 292 -22.70 -29.37 -10.11
CA SER A 292 -22.16 -29.90 -11.36
C SER A 292 -20.64 -29.98 -11.30
N GLU A 293 -20.07 -30.84 -12.13
CA GLU A 293 -18.63 -30.85 -12.40
C GLU A 293 -18.18 -29.44 -12.84
N SER A 294 -17.00 -29.02 -12.37
CA SER A 294 -16.45 -27.70 -12.64
C SER A 294 -14.94 -27.75 -12.79
N THR A 295 -14.30 -26.62 -13.02
CA THR A 295 -12.89 -26.52 -13.42
C THR A 295 -12.12 -25.56 -12.53
N VAL A 296 -10.93 -25.98 -12.06
CA VAL A 296 -9.90 -25.08 -11.52
C VAL A 296 -9.16 -24.42 -12.67
N ALA A 297 -8.81 -23.14 -12.50
CA ALA A 297 -7.87 -22.47 -13.37
C ALA A 297 -6.75 -21.82 -12.54
N ILE A 298 -5.50 -22.08 -12.92
CA ILE A 298 -4.31 -21.42 -12.36
C ILE A 298 -3.62 -20.65 -13.47
N ALA A 299 -3.49 -19.34 -13.31
CA ALA A 299 -2.70 -18.51 -14.20
C ALA A 299 -1.24 -18.52 -13.75
N VAL A 300 -0.32 -18.70 -14.70
CA VAL A 300 1.12 -18.81 -14.42
C VAL A 300 1.88 -17.89 -15.38
N ALA A 301 2.85 -17.14 -14.86
CA ALA A 301 3.72 -16.31 -15.70
C ALA A 301 5.18 -16.34 -15.21
N ALA A 302 6.12 -16.39 -16.15
CA ALA A 302 7.55 -16.28 -15.92
C ALA A 302 8.11 -15.01 -16.58
N GLY A 303 9.00 -14.29 -15.89
CA GLY A 303 9.55 -13.03 -16.40
C GLY A 303 10.82 -12.55 -15.71
N ASP A 304 11.51 -11.60 -16.35
CA ASP A 304 12.66 -10.87 -15.78
C ASP A 304 12.25 -9.82 -14.73
N ASN A 305 10.99 -9.40 -14.75
CA ASN A 305 10.45 -8.37 -13.88
C ASN A 305 9.26 -8.93 -13.10
N PHE A 306 9.37 -8.88 -11.76
CA PHE A 306 8.34 -9.37 -10.85
C PHE A 306 6.96 -8.74 -11.13
N GLU A 307 6.89 -7.41 -11.22
CA GLU A 307 5.64 -6.67 -11.41
C GLU A 307 4.98 -7.02 -12.75
N ALA A 308 5.78 -7.18 -13.81
CA ALA A 308 5.27 -7.59 -15.12
C ALA A 308 4.70 -9.02 -15.09
N ALA A 309 5.33 -9.95 -14.36
CA ALA A 309 4.82 -11.31 -14.18
C ALA A 309 3.51 -11.35 -13.36
N VAL A 310 3.41 -10.54 -12.29
CA VAL A 310 2.16 -10.39 -11.52
C VAL A 310 1.05 -9.78 -12.39
N ALA A 311 1.37 -8.73 -13.16
CA ALA A 311 0.42 -8.11 -14.09
C ALA A 311 -0.10 -9.11 -15.14
N ALA A 312 0.76 -9.99 -15.66
CA ALA A 312 0.39 -11.00 -16.64
C ALA A 312 -0.61 -12.03 -16.07
N VAL A 313 -0.36 -12.59 -14.88
CA VAL A 313 -1.32 -13.53 -14.27
C VAL A 313 -2.65 -12.86 -13.91
N MET A 314 -2.62 -11.59 -13.49
CA MET A 314 -3.84 -10.82 -13.21
C MET A 314 -4.62 -10.50 -14.49
N SER A 315 -3.93 -10.18 -15.60
CA SER A 315 -4.56 -10.00 -16.91
C SER A 315 -5.22 -11.29 -17.41
N CYS A 316 -4.54 -12.42 -17.25
CA CYS A 316 -5.08 -13.74 -17.57
C CYS A 316 -6.34 -14.06 -16.74
N ALA A 317 -6.28 -13.84 -15.42
CA ALA A 317 -7.43 -14.01 -14.54
C ALA A 317 -8.63 -13.14 -14.96
N LYS A 318 -8.38 -11.89 -15.31
CA LYS A 318 -9.41 -10.97 -15.80
C LYS A 318 -10.06 -11.50 -17.09
N SER A 319 -9.27 -12.02 -18.03
CA SER A 319 -9.78 -12.64 -19.25
C SER A 319 -10.69 -13.83 -18.95
N ILE A 320 -10.29 -14.73 -18.02
CA ILE A 320 -11.10 -15.89 -17.62
C ILE A 320 -12.43 -15.45 -16.98
N VAL A 321 -12.37 -14.51 -16.02
CA VAL A 321 -13.55 -14.01 -15.32
C VAL A 321 -14.53 -13.32 -16.28
N ASN A 322 -14.03 -12.49 -17.19
CA ASN A 322 -14.87 -11.78 -18.15
C ASN A 322 -15.52 -12.73 -19.17
N GLN A 323 -14.78 -13.73 -19.67
CA GLN A 323 -15.34 -14.73 -20.57
C GLN A 323 -16.48 -15.52 -19.92
N ALA A 324 -16.34 -15.87 -18.63
CA ALA A 324 -17.34 -16.65 -17.90
C ALA A 324 -18.64 -15.87 -17.61
N ASN A 325 -18.54 -14.57 -17.32
CA ASN A 325 -19.69 -13.71 -17.06
C ASN A 325 -20.47 -13.36 -18.35
N GLY A 326 -19.95 -13.75 -19.53
CA GLY A 326 -20.33 -13.18 -20.82
C GLY A 326 -19.89 -11.72 -20.91
N ASP A 327 -19.79 -11.16 -22.12
CA ASP A 327 -19.68 -9.70 -22.31
C ASP A 327 -21.00 -9.01 -21.89
N GLN A 328 -21.47 -9.25 -20.67
CA GLN A 328 -22.43 -8.38 -20.00
C GLN A 328 -21.68 -7.11 -19.63
N ASP A 329 -21.43 -6.29 -20.66
CA ASP A 329 -21.57 -4.86 -20.53
C ASP A 329 -22.95 -4.62 -19.91
N VAL A 330 -23.03 -4.64 -18.59
CA VAL A 330 -24.03 -3.81 -17.93
C VAL A 330 -23.60 -2.40 -18.29
N VAL A 331 -24.09 -1.93 -19.44
CA VAL A 331 -24.11 -0.53 -19.83
C VAL A 331 -24.99 0.17 -18.80
N VAL A 332 -24.45 0.37 -17.60
CA VAL A 332 -24.91 1.42 -16.73
C VAL A 332 -24.46 2.68 -17.43
N ALA A 333 -25.42 3.37 -18.05
CA ALA A 333 -25.24 4.61 -18.79
C ALA A 333 -24.11 5.45 -18.16
N PRO A 334 -23.19 6.00 -18.97
CA PRO A 334 -22.20 6.92 -18.43
C PRO A 334 -22.96 8.02 -17.71
N LEU A 335 -22.69 8.20 -16.42
CA LEU A 335 -23.13 9.39 -15.70
C LEU A 335 -22.37 10.56 -16.33
N THR A 336 -22.92 11.14 -17.40
CA THR A 336 -22.35 12.25 -18.15
C THR A 336 -22.61 13.57 -17.45
N ASP A 337 -22.34 13.65 -16.15
CA ASP A 337 -22.44 14.90 -15.40
C ASP A 337 -21.05 15.29 -14.87
N THR A 338 -20.54 16.41 -15.33
CA THR A 338 -19.29 17.02 -14.85
C THR A 338 -19.34 17.41 -13.38
N THR A 339 -20.53 17.43 -12.76
CA THR A 339 -20.69 17.57 -11.31
C THR A 339 -20.32 16.30 -10.53
N HIS A 340 -20.33 15.12 -11.18
CA HIS A 340 -19.94 13.86 -10.55
C HIS A 340 -18.42 13.73 -10.38
N SER A 341 -17.58 14.31 -11.25
CA SER A 341 -16.11 14.18 -11.09
C SER A 341 -15.62 14.86 -9.82
N GLN A 342 -16.17 16.03 -9.47
CA GLN A 342 -15.81 16.75 -8.25
C GLN A 342 -16.27 16.01 -7.00
N GLY A 343 -17.49 15.47 -6.98
CA GLY A 343 -17.98 14.64 -5.87
C GLY A 343 -17.26 13.28 -5.73
N MET A 344 -16.64 12.78 -6.81
CA MET A 344 -15.78 11.59 -6.75
C MET A 344 -14.40 11.91 -6.17
N GLU A 345 -13.81 13.03 -6.59
CA GLU A 345 -12.55 13.51 -6.02
C GLU A 345 -12.72 13.88 -4.54
N ASP A 346 -13.79 14.58 -4.16
CA ASP A 346 -14.09 14.92 -2.77
C ASP A 346 -14.23 13.68 -1.86
N TRP A 347 -14.79 12.57 -2.38
CA TRP A 347 -14.90 11.32 -1.63
C TRP A 347 -13.53 10.69 -1.33
N TYR A 348 -12.65 10.55 -2.33
CA TYR A 348 -11.34 9.93 -2.10
C TYR A 348 -10.33 10.87 -1.44
N ASP A 349 -10.38 12.15 -1.81
CA ASP A 349 -9.37 13.14 -1.43
C ASP A 349 -9.81 13.95 -0.20
N GLY A 350 -11.07 13.89 0.22
CA GLY A 350 -11.54 14.55 1.43
C GLY A 350 -10.98 13.91 2.69
N LEU A 351 -10.46 14.72 3.62
CA LEU A 351 -10.08 14.22 4.94
C LEU A 351 -11.32 13.67 5.65
N GLY A 352 -11.24 12.42 6.12
CA GLY A 352 -12.34 11.77 6.82
C GLY A 352 -12.18 11.72 8.34
N TYR A 353 -13.30 11.50 9.04
CA TYR A 353 -13.34 11.14 10.45
C TYR A 353 -14.17 9.88 10.65
N CYS A 354 -13.61 8.89 11.35
CA CYS A 354 -14.30 7.66 11.73
C CYS A 354 -14.54 7.61 13.24
N THR A 355 -15.76 7.30 13.67
CA THR A 355 -16.15 7.32 15.09
C THR A 355 -15.68 6.13 15.92
N TRP A 356 -15.12 5.08 15.30
CA TRP A 356 -14.87 3.79 15.97
C TRP A 356 -13.94 3.88 17.18
N ASN A 357 -12.68 4.30 17.02
CA ASN A 357 -11.75 4.34 18.16
C ASN A 357 -12.10 5.45 19.17
N ALA A 358 -12.86 6.46 18.75
CA ALA A 358 -13.33 7.53 19.63
C ALA A 358 -14.46 7.08 20.57
N PHE A 359 -15.42 6.29 20.08
CA PHE A 359 -16.67 6.01 20.80
C PHE A 359 -17.03 4.52 20.91
N GLY A 360 -16.51 3.68 20.02
CA GLY A 360 -16.96 2.30 19.82
C GLY A 360 -18.48 2.22 19.71
N HIS A 361 -19.06 1.21 20.36
CA HIS A 361 -20.51 1.03 20.46
C HIS A 361 -21.25 2.15 21.19
N GLY A 362 -20.54 3.04 21.90
CA GLY A 362 -21.13 4.13 22.65
C GLY A 362 -21.44 5.37 21.80
N VAL A 363 -21.47 5.26 20.47
CA VAL A 363 -21.75 6.38 19.55
C VAL A 363 -23.20 6.87 19.70
N THR A 364 -23.37 8.20 19.78
CA THR A 364 -24.68 8.86 19.85
C THR A 364 -24.70 10.11 18.98
N ALA A 365 -25.89 10.59 18.63
CA ALA A 365 -26.06 11.84 17.88
C ALA A 365 -25.38 13.04 18.57
N GLU A 366 -25.45 13.12 19.90
CA GLU A 366 -24.81 14.17 20.70
C GLU A 366 -23.28 14.11 20.61
N LYS A 367 -22.70 12.91 20.79
CA LYS A 367 -21.24 12.72 20.71
C LYS A 367 -20.70 13.04 19.33
N ILE A 368 -21.41 12.67 18.26
CA ILE A 368 -21.03 13.01 16.89
C ILE A 368 -21.00 14.53 16.70
N LEU A 369 -22.06 15.24 17.09
CA LEU A 369 -22.13 16.71 16.95
C LEU A 369 -21.06 17.41 17.79
N SER A 370 -20.76 16.89 18.99
CA SER A 370 -19.68 17.41 19.83
C SER A 370 -18.31 17.20 19.16
N ALA A 371 -18.03 16.01 18.63
CA ALA A 371 -16.79 15.72 17.93
C ALA A 371 -16.55 16.64 16.73
N LEU A 372 -17.58 16.82 15.89
CA LEU A 372 -17.50 17.72 14.74
C LEU A 372 -17.29 19.18 15.15
N SER A 373 -17.86 19.59 16.29
CA SER A 373 -17.64 20.93 16.84
C SER A 373 -16.20 21.09 17.33
N GLU A 374 -15.64 20.10 18.01
CA GLU A 374 -14.24 20.12 18.46
C GLU A 374 -13.26 20.13 17.29
N LEU A 375 -13.49 19.31 16.25
CA LEU A 375 -12.70 19.34 15.01
C LEU A 375 -12.73 20.74 14.38
N GLY A 376 -13.92 21.34 14.25
CA GLY A 376 -14.08 22.70 13.73
C GLY A 376 -13.38 23.77 14.56
N ASN A 377 -13.47 23.70 15.90
CA ASN A 377 -12.79 24.60 16.83
C ASN A 377 -11.25 24.54 16.68
N ASN A 378 -10.72 23.37 16.28
CA ASN A 378 -9.30 23.15 16.01
C ASN A 378 -8.90 23.42 14.55
N ASN A 379 -9.80 23.97 13.73
CA ASN A 379 -9.63 24.21 12.28
C ASN A 379 -9.35 22.93 11.47
N ILE A 380 -9.94 21.80 11.89
CA ILE A 380 -9.91 20.53 11.16
C ILE A 380 -11.26 20.38 10.46
N ASN A 381 -11.32 20.79 9.21
CA ASN A 381 -12.54 20.75 8.41
C ASN A 381 -12.61 19.45 7.61
N ILE A 382 -13.17 18.40 8.20
CA ILE A 382 -13.36 17.13 7.51
C ILE A 382 -14.41 17.25 6.39
N THR A 383 -14.24 16.45 5.34
CA THR A 383 -15.20 16.32 4.24
C THR A 383 -16.09 15.09 4.42
N ASN A 384 -15.50 13.99 4.91
CA ASN A 384 -16.15 12.69 5.04
C ASN A 384 -16.35 12.33 6.52
N LEU A 385 -17.56 11.95 6.91
CA LEU A 385 -17.85 11.40 8.23
C LEU A 385 -18.27 9.94 8.09
N ILE A 386 -17.66 9.03 8.84
CA ILE A 386 -18.07 7.64 8.96
C ILE A 386 -18.65 7.44 10.37
N ILE A 387 -19.96 7.24 10.45
CA ILE A 387 -20.65 6.79 11.66
C ILE A 387 -20.48 5.27 11.71
N ASP A 388 -19.49 4.82 12.48
CA ASP A 388 -19.11 3.42 12.60
C ASP A 388 -20.08 2.63 13.51
N ASP A 389 -19.77 1.35 13.78
CA ASP A 389 -20.63 0.42 14.52
C ASP A 389 -21.15 0.99 15.86
N GLY A 390 -22.40 0.67 16.20
CA GLY A 390 -23.13 1.12 17.39
C GLY A 390 -24.39 1.94 17.12
N TRP A 391 -24.65 2.34 15.87
CA TRP A 391 -25.85 3.12 15.52
C TRP A 391 -27.08 2.28 15.15
N GLN A 392 -26.89 1.04 14.67
CA GLN A 392 -27.98 0.19 14.17
C GLN A 392 -28.91 -0.30 15.29
N SER A 393 -30.20 -0.48 14.98
CA SER A 393 -31.13 -1.17 15.88
C SER A 393 -30.91 -2.69 15.85
N VAL A 394 -30.41 -3.24 16.96
CA VAL A 394 -30.07 -4.66 17.10
C VAL A 394 -30.82 -5.31 18.26
N ASP A 395 -30.95 -6.65 18.23
CA ASP A 395 -31.64 -7.38 19.29
C ASP A 395 -30.80 -7.56 20.56
N LYS A 396 -31.49 -7.66 21.70
CA LYS A 396 -31.03 -8.06 23.04
C LYS A 396 -29.59 -7.68 23.43
N PRO A 397 -29.38 -6.64 24.27
CA PRO A 397 -28.05 -6.26 24.76
C PRO A 397 -27.38 -7.33 25.62
N GLU A 398 -28.12 -8.32 26.14
CA GLU A 398 -27.55 -9.46 26.86
C GLU A 398 -26.84 -10.51 25.97
N LYS A 399 -27.07 -10.47 24.65
CA LYS A 399 -26.33 -11.29 23.68
C LYS A 399 -24.93 -10.75 23.49
N ARG A 400 -24.00 -11.61 23.05
CA ARG A 400 -22.69 -11.15 22.60
C ARG A 400 -22.84 -10.41 21.27
N GLN A 401 -21.94 -9.47 20.99
CA GLN A 401 -21.96 -8.63 19.79
C GLN A 401 -22.18 -9.45 18.51
N PHE A 402 -21.52 -10.59 18.39
CA PHE A 402 -21.55 -11.43 17.19
C PHE A 402 -22.83 -12.27 17.02
N GLU A 403 -23.69 -12.35 18.04
CA GLU A 403 -25.02 -13.03 18.01
C GLU A 403 -26.17 -12.06 17.73
N GLN A 404 -25.90 -10.75 17.77
CA GLN A 404 -26.93 -9.73 17.67
C GLN A 404 -27.42 -9.63 16.23
N GLY A 405 -28.74 -9.63 16.06
CA GLY A 405 -29.39 -9.53 14.75
C GLY A 405 -29.97 -8.14 14.52
N MET A 406 -29.95 -7.68 13.27
CA MET A 406 -30.61 -6.44 12.86
C MET A 406 -32.13 -6.55 13.04
N VAL A 407 -32.74 -5.56 13.71
CA VAL A 407 -34.18 -5.55 14.03
C VAL A 407 -34.98 -4.74 13.01
N GLU A 408 -34.48 -3.57 12.63
CA GLU A 408 -35.10 -2.64 11.68
C GLU A 408 -34.04 -1.72 11.05
N PHE A 409 -34.42 -0.94 10.03
CA PHE A 409 -33.51 -0.01 9.35
C PHE A 409 -33.17 1.23 10.18
N GLU A 410 -34.08 1.67 11.05
CA GLU A 410 -33.89 2.89 11.85
C GLU A 410 -32.76 2.74 12.88
N ALA A 411 -32.11 3.85 13.21
CA ALA A 411 -31.08 3.91 14.24
C ALA A 411 -31.66 3.56 15.62
N GLN A 412 -30.80 3.05 16.51
CA GLN A 412 -31.20 2.70 17.86
C GLN A 412 -31.68 3.94 18.65
N GLY A 413 -32.79 3.78 19.37
CA GLY A 413 -33.50 4.90 19.98
C GLY A 413 -32.86 5.49 21.24
N GLU A 414 -31.85 4.85 21.84
CA GLU A 414 -31.16 5.35 23.05
C GLU A 414 -30.12 6.44 22.71
N GLY A 415 -29.39 6.29 21.59
CA GLY A 415 -28.39 7.26 21.12
C GLY A 415 -28.87 8.16 19.99
N PHE A 416 -29.99 7.81 19.33
CA PHE A 416 -30.56 8.53 18.19
C PHE A 416 -32.07 8.76 18.40
N HIS A 417 -32.45 9.44 19.49
CA HIS A 417 -33.85 9.63 19.92
C HIS A 417 -34.80 10.15 18.81
N ASP A 418 -34.32 11.06 17.96
CA ASP A 418 -35.10 11.65 16.86
C ASP A 418 -34.88 10.94 15.50
N GLY A 419 -34.22 9.78 15.51
CA GLY A 419 -33.90 8.99 14.32
C GLY A 419 -32.66 9.46 13.55
N LEU A 420 -32.23 8.64 12.59
CA LEU A 420 -31.05 8.88 11.78
C LEU A 420 -31.20 10.14 10.91
N LYS A 421 -32.37 10.33 10.29
CA LYS A 421 -32.65 11.49 9.44
C LYS A 421 -32.50 12.83 10.16
N SER A 422 -33.00 12.92 11.40
CA SER A 422 -32.86 14.13 12.22
C SER A 422 -31.38 14.40 12.52
N THR A 423 -30.64 13.35 12.89
CA THR A 423 -29.21 13.43 13.20
C THR A 423 -28.39 13.92 12.00
N VAL A 424 -28.56 13.30 10.83
CA VAL A 424 -27.85 13.69 9.60
C VAL A 424 -28.22 15.10 9.15
N SER A 425 -29.50 15.48 9.26
CA SER A 425 -29.95 16.85 8.97
C SER A 425 -29.30 17.88 9.89
N LEU A 426 -29.14 17.57 11.18
CA LEU A 426 -28.44 18.43 12.13
C LEU A 426 -26.94 18.53 11.84
N ILE A 427 -26.29 17.42 11.49
CA ILE A 427 -24.87 17.40 11.08
C ILE A 427 -24.66 18.36 9.90
N ARG A 428 -25.40 18.18 8.79
CA ARG A 428 -25.25 19.02 7.59
C ARG A 428 -25.57 20.49 7.85
N LYS A 429 -26.53 20.77 8.74
CA LYS A 429 -26.89 22.15 9.13
C LYS A 429 -25.81 22.83 9.97
N LYS A 430 -25.20 22.13 10.92
CA LYS A 430 -24.22 22.70 11.86
C LYS A 430 -22.78 22.67 11.32
N HIS A 431 -22.47 21.70 10.48
CA HIS A 431 -21.12 21.43 9.95
C HIS A 431 -21.17 21.32 8.42
N PRO A 432 -21.37 22.43 7.69
CA PRO A 432 -21.57 22.42 6.24
C PRO A 432 -20.33 21.96 5.44
N ASN A 433 -19.17 21.87 6.08
CA ASN A 433 -17.96 21.26 5.51
C ASN A 433 -18.08 19.74 5.33
N VAL A 434 -18.92 19.06 6.14
CA VAL A 434 -19.18 17.62 6.01
C VAL A 434 -20.09 17.39 4.80
N GLN A 435 -19.48 17.00 3.69
CA GLN A 435 -20.16 16.79 2.41
C GLN A 435 -20.72 15.37 2.32
N HIS A 436 -20.01 14.39 2.87
CA HIS A 436 -20.41 12.99 2.82
C HIS A 436 -20.57 12.41 4.23
N VAL A 437 -21.68 11.69 4.42
CA VAL A 437 -21.98 10.98 5.66
C VAL A 437 -22.17 9.52 5.29
N ALA A 438 -21.22 8.69 5.72
CA ALA A 438 -21.26 7.26 5.64
C ALA A 438 -21.78 6.64 6.94
N VAL A 439 -22.48 5.52 6.84
CA VAL A 439 -22.82 4.67 7.99
C VAL A 439 -22.26 3.26 7.80
N TRP A 440 -21.86 2.65 8.90
CA TRP A 440 -21.39 1.27 8.94
C TRP A 440 -22.56 0.27 8.95
N HIS A 441 -22.42 -0.88 8.29
CA HIS A 441 -23.28 -2.06 8.53
C HIS A 441 -22.57 -3.35 8.13
N ALA A 442 -23.04 -4.51 8.61
CA ALA A 442 -22.55 -5.80 8.12
C ALA A 442 -23.28 -6.23 6.83
N LEU A 443 -22.63 -7.05 5.98
CA LEU A 443 -23.22 -7.58 4.75
C LEU A 443 -24.51 -8.39 4.99
N LEU A 444 -24.61 -9.09 6.12
CA LEU A 444 -25.74 -9.97 6.42
C LEU A 444 -26.81 -9.29 7.32
N GLY A 445 -26.73 -7.97 7.50
CA GLY A 445 -27.55 -7.18 8.42
C GLY A 445 -26.71 -6.58 9.54
N TYR A 446 -26.59 -7.31 10.65
CA TYR A 446 -25.60 -7.06 11.70
C TYR A 446 -24.69 -8.29 11.86
N TRP A 447 -23.77 -8.31 12.84
CA TRP A 447 -22.82 -9.42 13.02
C TRP A 447 -23.48 -10.82 13.11
N GLY A 448 -24.62 -10.91 13.81
CA GLY A 448 -25.45 -12.13 13.94
C GLY A 448 -26.45 -12.36 12.80
N GLY A 449 -26.50 -11.47 11.80
CA GLY A 449 -27.48 -11.49 10.71
C GLY A 449 -28.73 -10.67 11.01
N ILE A 450 -29.90 -11.28 10.80
CA ILE A 450 -31.22 -10.67 11.01
C ILE A 450 -31.83 -11.21 12.30
N SER A 451 -32.45 -10.34 13.12
CA SER A 451 -33.19 -10.79 14.29
C SER A 451 -34.43 -11.58 13.84
N PRO A 452 -34.61 -12.86 14.26
CA PRO A 452 -35.73 -13.70 13.82
C PRO A 452 -37.11 -13.15 14.22
N THR A 453 -37.14 -12.29 15.24
CA THR A 453 -38.36 -11.67 15.77
C THR A 453 -38.47 -10.18 15.42
N GLY A 454 -37.53 -9.65 14.63
CA GLY A 454 -37.46 -8.25 14.24
C GLY A 454 -38.39 -7.89 13.07
N LYS A 455 -38.54 -6.59 12.82
CA LYS A 455 -39.35 -6.07 11.71
C LYS A 455 -38.80 -6.53 10.35
N ILE A 456 -37.48 -6.66 10.21
CA ILE A 456 -36.86 -7.17 8.97
C ILE A 456 -37.34 -8.60 8.67
N ALA A 457 -37.24 -9.54 9.61
CA ALA A 457 -37.69 -10.93 9.41
C ALA A 457 -39.20 -11.04 9.13
N SER A 458 -40.02 -10.07 9.57
CA SER A 458 -41.45 -10.03 9.23
C SER A 458 -41.75 -9.50 7.82
N LYS A 459 -40.85 -8.71 7.22
CA LYS A 459 -41.04 -8.02 5.93
C LYS A 459 -40.38 -8.74 4.75
N TYR A 460 -39.31 -9.50 5.01
CA TYR A 460 -38.55 -10.21 3.99
C TYR A 460 -38.53 -11.70 4.31
N LYS A 461 -38.53 -12.54 3.28
CA LYS A 461 -38.29 -13.98 3.44
C LYS A 461 -36.88 -14.17 3.98
N THR A 462 -36.76 -14.93 5.06
CA THR A 462 -35.49 -15.29 5.67
C THR A 462 -35.26 -16.81 5.64
N VAL A 463 -34.01 -17.21 5.74
CA VAL A 463 -33.58 -18.61 5.88
C VAL A 463 -32.57 -18.73 7.01
N GLU A 464 -32.50 -19.92 7.61
CA GLU A 464 -31.48 -20.27 8.58
C GLU A 464 -30.27 -20.88 7.88
N VAL A 465 -29.07 -20.41 8.22
CA VAL A 465 -27.80 -20.93 7.70
C VAL A 465 -26.86 -21.23 8.85
N ALA A 466 -26.09 -22.31 8.73
CA ALA A 466 -25.10 -22.71 9.72
C ALA A 466 -23.71 -22.16 9.36
N ARG A 467 -23.02 -21.59 10.34
CA ARG A 467 -21.64 -21.10 10.24
C ARG A 467 -20.68 -22.01 11.01
N GLU A 468 -19.45 -22.13 10.50
CA GLU A 468 -18.35 -22.83 11.17
C GLU A 468 -18.01 -22.14 12.50
N ASP A 469 -17.73 -22.93 13.53
CA ASP A 469 -17.13 -22.45 14.79
C ASP A 469 -15.65 -22.18 14.53
N ASP A 470 -15.30 -20.92 14.34
CA ASP A 470 -13.92 -20.51 14.07
C ASP A 470 -13.24 -19.98 15.35
N ASP A 471 -11.90 -19.85 15.33
CA ASP A 471 -11.07 -19.33 16.43
C ASP A 471 -11.72 -18.08 17.08
N PRO A 472 -11.71 -17.92 18.43
CA PRO A 472 -12.36 -16.79 19.11
C PRO A 472 -12.01 -15.38 18.61
N ARG A 473 -10.98 -15.23 17.78
CA ARG A 473 -10.60 -13.98 17.08
C ARG A 473 -11.31 -13.73 15.75
N ASN A 474 -11.89 -14.77 15.15
CA ASN A 474 -12.38 -14.78 13.78
C ASN A 474 -13.84 -14.34 13.62
N LEU A 475 -14.43 -13.75 14.66
CA LEU A 475 -15.85 -13.77 15.02
C LEU A 475 -16.16 -15.04 15.85
N PRO A 476 -16.09 -14.98 17.19
CA PRO A 476 -16.46 -16.09 18.04
C PRO A 476 -17.97 -16.29 17.89
N GLU A 477 -18.40 -17.28 17.10
CA GLU A 477 -19.64 -18.07 17.25
C GLU A 477 -20.02 -18.75 15.93
N GLY A 478 -19.80 -20.06 15.86
CA GLY A 478 -20.49 -20.93 14.94
C GLY A 478 -21.94 -21.15 15.38
N GLY A 479 -22.66 -21.93 14.57
CA GLY A 479 -24.07 -22.22 14.80
C GLY A 479 -24.99 -21.52 13.81
N ILE A 480 -26.27 -21.41 14.18
CA ILE A 480 -27.34 -21.01 13.26
C ILE A 480 -27.52 -19.49 13.28
N MET A 481 -27.55 -18.89 12.10
CA MET A 481 -27.93 -17.49 11.91
C MET A 481 -29.14 -17.38 10.99
N THR A 482 -29.92 -16.31 11.14
CA THR A 482 -31.00 -15.97 10.21
C THR A 482 -30.50 -14.92 9.22
N VAL A 483 -30.67 -15.18 7.92
CA VAL A 483 -30.30 -14.27 6.83
C VAL A 483 -31.48 -14.06 5.88
N VAL A 484 -31.48 -12.95 5.13
CA VAL A 484 -32.46 -12.73 4.06
C VAL A 484 -32.25 -13.78 2.95
N ALA A 485 -33.33 -14.37 2.47
CA ALA A 485 -33.31 -15.38 1.42
C ALA A 485 -33.00 -14.74 0.06
N LYS A 486 -32.49 -15.55 -0.88
CA LYS A 486 -32.13 -15.10 -2.24
C LYS A 486 -33.23 -14.31 -2.93
N GLU A 487 -34.49 -14.71 -2.75
CA GLU A 487 -35.61 -14.09 -3.47
C GLU A 487 -35.85 -12.64 -3.05
N ASP A 488 -35.42 -12.27 -1.83
CA ASP A 488 -35.67 -10.96 -1.25
C ASP A 488 -34.39 -10.13 -1.01
N VAL A 489 -33.19 -10.70 -1.15
CA VAL A 489 -31.93 -10.00 -0.81
C VAL A 489 -31.72 -8.71 -1.61
N PHE A 490 -32.08 -8.69 -2.89
CA PHE A 490 -32.01 -7.47 -3.69
C PHE A 490 -32.97 -6.40 -3.18
N ARG A 491 -34.24 -6.78 -2.92
CA ARG A 491 -35.25 -5.87 -2.38
C ARG A 491 -34.89 -5.37 -0.99
N PHE A 492 -34.25 -6.19 -0.16
CA PHE A 492 -33.74 -5.79 1.15
C PHE A 492 -32.69 -4.69 1.02
N TYR A 493 -31.68 -4.87 0.16
CA TYR A 493 -30.64 -3.87 -0.04
C TYR A 493 -31.16 -2.58 -0.68
N ASP A 494 -32.03 -2.69 -1.68
CA ASP A 494 -32.63 -1.53 -2.34
C ASP A 494 -33.49 -0.71 -1.36
N ASP A 495 -34.35 -1.36 -0.58
CA ASP A 495 -35.15 -0.70 0.46
C ASP A 495 -34.27 -0.10 1.56
N PHE A 496 -33.21 -0.79 1.99
CA PHE A 496 -32.32 -0.32 3.05
C PHE A 496 -31.55 0.92 2.61
N TYR A 497 -30.96 0.90 1.42
CA TYR A 497 -30.18 2.02 0.91
C TYR A 497 -31.05 3.19 0.47
N GLN A 498 -32.26 2.93 -0.01
CA GLN A 498 -33.26 3.99 -0.19
C GLN A 498 -33.59 4.68 1.15
N PHE A 499 -33.80 3.91 2.23
CA PHE A 499 -34.02 4.48 3.57
C PHE A 499 -32.83 5.35 4.03
N LEU A 500 -31.60 4.87 3.84
CA LEU A 500 -30.39 5.64 4.19
C LEU A 500 -30.29 6.93 3.36
N SER A 501 -30.50 6.85 2.05
CA SER A 501 -30.54 8.00 1.14
C SER A 501 -31.61 9.01 1.54
N ASP A 502 -32.81 8.54 1.90
CA ASP A 502 -33.92 9.38 2.40
C ASP A 502 -33.60 10.07 3.73
N CYS A 503 -32.69 9.49 4.54
CA CYS A 503 -32.13 10.10 5.74
C CYS A 503 -31.04 11.13 5.45
N GLY A 504 -30.54 11.19 4.21
CA GLY A 504 -29.44 12.06 3.78
C GLY A 504 -28.05 11.43 3.95
N VAL A 505 -27.98 10.14 4.26
CA VAL A 505 -26.74 9.34 4.17
C VAL A 505 -26.44 9.12 2.69
N ASP A 506 -25.20 9.34 2.28
CA ASP A 506 -24.81 9.24 0.87
C ASP A 506 -23.64 8.28 0.64
N ALA A 507 -23.22 7.56 1.67
CA ALA A 507 -22.17 6.56 1.61
C ALA A 507 -22.40 5.43 2.63
N VAL A 508 -21.73 4.29 2.44
CA VAL A 508 -21.76 3.17 3.41
C VAL A 508 -20.37 2.57 3.60
N LYS A 509 -20.09 2.05 4.80
CA LYS A 509 -18.99 1.12 5.07
C LYS A 509 -19.61 -0.25 5.37
N THR A 510 -19.34 -1.25 4.53
CA THR A 510 -19.92 -2.57 4.67
C THR A 510 -18.88 -3.57 5.16
N ASP A 511 -19.07 -4.07 6.37
CA ASP A 511 -18.18 -5.02 7.04
C ASP A 511 -18.69 -6.47 6.96
N ALA A 512 -17.89 -7.38 7.51
CA ALA A 512 -18.15 -8.81 7.59
C ALA A 512 -18.51 -9.46 6.24
N GLN A 513 -18.03 -8.91 5.12
CA GLN A 513 -18.39 -9.43 3.79
C GLN A 513 -17.90 -10.86 3.58
N GLY A 514 -16.75 -11.21 4.16
CA GLY A 514 -16.17 -12.55 4.09
C GLY A 514 -16.88 -13.60 4.95
N MET A 515 -17.89 -13.20 5.72
CA MET A 515 -18.69 -14.12 6.53
C MET A 515 -19.45 -15.16 5.68
N ILE A 516 -19.72 -14.84 4.42
CA ILE A 516 -20.31 -15.77 3.45
C ILE A 516 -19.43 -17.00 3.15
N ASP A 517 -18.10 -16.90 3.36
CA ASP A 517 -17.18 -18.03 3.21
C ASP A 517 -17.26 -19.01 4.40
N THR A 518 -17.84 -18.59 5.54
CA THR A 518 -17.93 -19.40 6.78
C THR A 518 -19.15 -20.31 6.84
N TRP A 519 -20.09 -20.18 5.90
CA TRP A 519 -21.28 -21.04 5.86
C TRP A 519 -20.88 -22.47 5.57
N ILE A 520 -21.42 -23.45 6.27
CA ILE A 520 -21.03 -24.87 6.15
C ILE A 520 -21.53 -25.50 4.85
N SER A 521 -22.79 -25.20 4.46
CA SER A 521 -23.47 -25.88 3.36
C SER A 521 -22.97 -25.41 1.98
N PRO A 522 -22.56 -26.33 1.08
CA PRO A 522 -22.12 -25.98 -0.27
C PRO A 522 -23.23 -25.34 -1.10
N SER A 523 -24.47 -25.83 -1.00
CA SER A 523 -25.61 -25.25 -1.72
C SER A 523 -25.93 -23.84 -1.26
N VAL A 524 -25.81 -23.56 0.04
CA VAL A 524 -25.96 -22.20 0.60
C VAL A 524 -24.87 -21.28 0.05
N ARG A 525 -23.60 -21.69 0.04
CA ARG A 525 -22.51 -20.89 -0.55
C ARG A 525 -22.70 -20.65 -2.04
N ALA A 526 -23.06 -21.69 -2.81
CA ALA A 526 -23.27 -21.59 -4.24
C ALA A 526 -24.45 -20.65 -4.59
N GLU A 527 -25.51 -20.66 -3.77
CA GLU A 527 -26.72 -19.90 -4.05
C GLU A 527 -26.74 -18.48 -3.47
N LEU A 528 -26.37 -18.32 -2.20
CA LEU A 528 -26.52 -17.05 -1.47
C LEU A 528 -25.30 -16.14 -1.60
N SER A 529 -24.08 -16.67 -1.64
CA SER A 529 -22.87 -15.83 -1.69
C SER A 529 -22.87 -14.90 -2.90
N PRO A 530 -23.07 -15.38 -4.15
CA PRO A 530 -23.17 -14.47 -5.30
C PRO A 530 -24.40 -13.55 -5.21
N ALA A 531 -25.53 -14.02 -4.67
CA ALA A 531 -26.75 -13.21 -4.55
C ALA A 531 -26.56 -12.01 -3.61
N TYR A 532 -25.88 -12.19 -2.47
CA TYR A 532 -25.55 -11.11 -1.55
C TYR A 532 -24.53 -10.14 -2.16
N LEU A 533 -23.44 -10.65 -2.73
CA LEU A 533 -22.40 -9.82 -3.34
C LEU A 533 -22.94 -8.98 -4.50
N ASP A 534 -23.79 -9.57 -5.34
CA ASP A 534 -24.42 -8.86 -6.47
C ASP A 534 -25.47 -7.85 -6.00
N ALA A 535 -26.33 -8.21 -5.04
CA ALA A 535 -27.34 -7.30 -4.50
C ALA A 535 -26.70 -6.09 -3.81
N TRP A 536 -25.68 -6.33 -2.98
CA TRP A 536 -24.90 -5.27 -2.32
C TRP A 536 -24.21 -4.38 -3.36
N SER A 537 -23.51 -4.96 -4.33
CA SER A 537 -22.76 -4.20 -5.34
C SER A 537 -23.67 -3.32 -6.19
N GLN A 538 -24.79 -3.88 -6.67
CA GLN A 538 -25.74 -3.17 -7.52
C GLN A 538 -26.47 -2.07 -6.74
N SER A 539 -26.97 -2.38 -5.54
CA SER A 539 -27.71 -1.40 -4.73
C SER A 539 -26.79 -0.28 -4.24
N SER A 540 -25.57 -0.60 -3.79
CA SER A 540 -24.59 0.42 -3.35
C SER A 540 -24.30 1.39 -4.49
N ARG A 541 -24.16 0.87 -5.70
CA ARG A 541 -23.91 1.67 -6.88
C ARG A 541 -25.12 2.50 -7.30
N HIS A 542 -26.32 1.96 -7.18
CA HIS A 542 -27.56 2.67 -7.51
C HIS A 542 -27.76 3.88 -6.59
N HIS A 543 -27.57 3.70 -5.29
CA HIS A 543 -27.89 4.72 -4.28
C HIS A 543 -26.72 5.66 -3.95
N PHE A 544 -25.48 5.16 -3.97
CA PHE A 544 -24.30 5.89 -3.49
C PHE A 544 -23.21 6.11 -4.56
N GLY A 545 -23.33 5.46 -5.72
CA GLY A 545 -22.34 5.51 -6.78
C GLY A 545 -21.07 4.77 -6.38
N ILE A 546 -19.95 5.48 -6.26
CA ILE A 546 -18.65 4.94 -5.83
C ILE A 546 -18.42 5.06 -4.32
N LYS A 547 -19.35 5.68 -3.58
CA LYS A 547 -19.19 6.04 -2.17
C LYS A 547 -19.54 4.86 -1.26
N SER A 548 -18.87 3.73 -1.46
CA SER A 548 -18.94 2.59 -0.57
C SER A 548 -17.54 2.12 -0.21
N ILE A 549 -17.36 1.81 1.08
CA ILE A 549 -16.16 1.17 1.62
C ILE A 549 -16.50 -0.30 1.81
N SER A 550 -15.85 -1.15 1.04
CA SER A 550 -15.92 -2.60 1.19
C SER A 550 -14.90 -3.07 2.21
N CYS A 551 -15.36 -3.80 3.21
CA CYS A 551 -14.55 -4.16 4.34
C CYS A 551 -14.76 -5.63 4.72
N MET A 552 -13.71 -6.25 5.25
CA MET A 552 -13.65 -7.70 5.51
C MET A 552 -13.98 -8.53 4.27
N SER A 553 -13.64 -8.01 3.09
CA SER A 553 -14.16 -8.47 1.79
C SER A 553 -13.11 -9.17 0.94
N GLN A 554 -12.05 -9.71 1.55
CA GLN A 554 -10.91 -10.24 0.82
C GLN A 554 -11.02 -11.76 0.58
N THR A 555 -12.25 -12.30 0.52
CA THR A 555 -12.46 -13.68 0.07
C THR A 555 -12.06 -13.81 -1.40
N PRO A 556 -11.56 -14.98 -1.86
CA PRO A 556 -11.25 -15.18 -3.27
C PRO A 556 -12.45 -14.90 -4.19
N GLN A 557 -13.66 -15.25 -3.75
CA GLN A 557 -14.88 -14.98 -4.51
C GLN A 557 -15.16 -13.47 -4.60
N SER A 558 -15.06 -12.73 -3.49
CA SER A 558 -15.30 -11.28 -3.49
C SER A 558 -14.28 -10.53 -4.35
N LEU A 559 -12.99 -10.84 -4.20
CA LEU A 559 -11.90 -10.15 -4.90
C LEU A 559 -12.05 -10.25 -6.44
N PHE A 560 -12.36 -11.44 -6.95
CA PHE A 560 -12.48 -11.66 -8.39
C PHE A 560 -13.85 -11.26 -8.92
N ARG A 561 -14.95 -11.63 -8.23
CA ARG A 561 -16.32 -11.35 -8.69
C ARG A 561 -16.66 -9.86 -8.64
N CYS A 562 -16.22 -9.16 -7.62
CA CYS A 562 -16.59 -7.76 -7.39
C CYS A 562 -15.55 -6.78 -7.97
N TYR A 563 -14.26 -7.12 -7.92
CA TYR A 563 -13.18 -6.15 -8.14
C TYR A 563 -12.27 -6.45 -9.34
N LEU A 564 -12.52 -7.50 -10.12
CA LEU A 564 -11.75 -7.82 -11.34
C LEU A 564 -12.57 -7.60 -12.63
N ARG A 565 -13.50 -6.64 -12.65
CA ARG A 565 -14.48 -6.45 -13.75
C ARG A 565 -13.95 -5.63 -14.93
N GLY A 566 -12.94 -4.80 -14.71
CA GLY A 566 -12.33 -3.95 -15.73
C GLY A 566 -13.06 -2.66 -16.07
N ASP A 567 -14.10 -2.29 -15.33
CA ASP A 567 -14.90 -1.09 -15.58
C ASP A 567 -14.28 0.20 -14.98
N LYS A 568 -13.11 0.07 -14.31
CA LYS A 568 -12.32 1.13 -13.67
C LYS A 568 -13.10 2.00 -12.67
N ARG A 569 -14.28 1.58 -12.23
CA ARG A 569 -15.03 2.28 -11.19
C ARG A 569 -14.63 1.70 -9.84
N ARG A 570 -13.74 2.41 -9.16
CA ARG A 570 -12.97 1.87 -8.05
C ARG A 570 -13.71 2.01 -6.73
N ASN A 571 -14.16 0.92 -6.13
CA ASN A 571 -14.65 0.99 -4.74
C ASN A 571 -13.47 1.18 -3.79
N VAL A 572 -13.70 1.82 -2.64
CA VAL A 572 -12.74 1.82 -1.55
C VAL A 572 -12.77 0.42 -0.93
N VAL A 573 -11.64 -0.27 -0.83
CA VAL A 573 -11.58 -1.63 -0.28
C VAL A 573 -10.52 -1.72 0.80
N ARG A 574 -10.93 -2.11 2.01
CA ARG A 574 -10.02 -2.27 3.12
C ARG A 574 -8.97 -3.34 2.80
N ASN A 575 -7.71 -2.98 3.00
CA ASN A 575 -6.55 -3.69 2.47
C ASN A 575 -5.82 -4.54 3.52
N SER A 576 -6.19 -4.44 4.80
CA SER A 576 -5.61 -5.19 5.92
C SER A 576 -6.63 -5.45 7.04
N ASP A 577 -6.20 -6.13 8.10
CA ASP A 577 -6.91 -6.13 9.38
C ASP A 577 -6.97 -4.72 10.02
N ASP A 578 -7.71 -4.60 11.12
CA ASP A 578 -7.92 -3.36 11.88
C ASP A 578 -6.59 -2.72 12.33
N PHE A 579 -6.59 -1.40 12.43
CA PHE A 579 -5.59 -0.63 13.16
C PHE A 579 -5.84 -0.72 14.67
N PHE A 580 -4.88 -1.30 15.40
CA PHE A 580 -4.95 -1.47 16.86
C PHE A 580 -4.03 -0.45 17.57
N PRO A 581 -4.54 0.73 17.99
CA PRO A 581 -3.71 1.80 18.55
C PRO A 581 -2.97 1.43 19.84
N GLU A 582 -3.52 0.49 20.61
CA GLU A 582 -3.03 0.08 21.93
C GLU A 582 -2.09 -1.13 21.86
N VAL A 583 -1.80 -1.68 20.68
CA VAL A 583 -0.94 -2.86 20.50
C VAL A 583 0.32 -2.45 19.75
N PRO A 584 1.43 -2.10 20.44
CA PRO A 584 2.64 -1.55 19.82
C PRO A 584 3.23 -2.41 18.70
N ALA A 585 3.17 -3.75 18.85
CA ALA A 585 3.67 -4.69 17.86
C ALA A 585 2.85 -4.71 16.55
N SER A 586 1.62 -4.19 16.59
CA SER A 586 0.75 -4.16 15.41
C SER A 586 1.12 -3.05 14.42
N HIS A 587 1.71 -1.94 14.87
CA HIS A 587 1.95 -0.77 14.01
C HIS A 587 2.86 -1.07 12.81
N PRO A 588 4.07 -1.65 12.98
CA PRO A 588 4.93 -1.91 11.83
C PRO A 588 4.39 -3.03 10.95
N LEU A 589 3.75 -4.03 11.56
CA LEU A 589 3.09 -5.13 10.87
C LEU A 589 1.93 -4.66 10.00
N HIS A 590 1.11 -3.72 10.48
CA HIS A 590 -0.01 -3.13 9.72
C HIS A 590 0.46 -2.52 8.41
N ILE A 591 1.54 -1.72 8.46
CA ILE A 591 2.10 -1.06 7.29
C ILE A 591 2.76 -2.08 6.36
N TRP A 592 3.50 -3.04 6.92
CA TRP A 592 4.12 -4.11 6.14
C TRP A 592 3.10 -4.99 5.42
N THR A 593 2.02 -5.40 6.09
CA THR A 593 0.92 -6.17 5.49
C THR A 593 0.25 -5.38 4.38
N ASN A 594 -0.10 -4.11 4.61
CA ASN A 594 -0.69 -3.25 3.59
C ASN A 594 0.21 -3.07 2.36
N ALA A 595 1.51 -2.84 2.58
CA ALA A 595 2.50 -2.68 1.51
C ALA A 595 2.56 -3.90 0.59
N HIS A 596 2.52 -5.11 1.15
CA HIS A 596 2.59 -6.35 0.38
C HIS A 596 1.25 -6.77 -0.20
N ASN A 597 0.14 -6.58 0.52
CA ASN A 597 -1.20 -6.82 -0.02
C ASN A 597 -1.46 -5.95 -1.27
N SER A 598 -0.91 -4.72 -1.29
CA SER A 598 -0.98 -3.81 -2.43
C SER A 598 -0.33 -4.36 -3.71
N ILE A 599 0.55 -5.37 -3.63
CA ILE A 599 1.07 -6.07 -4.81
C ILE A 599 -0.05 -6.76 -5.59
N LEU A 600 -1.01 -7.36 -4.88
CA LEU A 600 -2.19 -8.00 -5.50
C LEU A 600 -3.29 -6.97 -5.76
N THR A 601 -3.65 -6.16 -4.75
CA THR A 601 -4.86 -5.33 -4.82
C THR A 601 -4.74 -4.16 -5.81
N GLN A 602 -3.54 -3.71 -6.17
CA GLN A 602 -3.34 -2.71 -7.23
C GLN A 602 -3.88 -3.15 -8.61
N HIS A 603 -4.01 -4.46 -8.85
CA HIS A 603 -4.50 -5.01 -10.11
C HIS A 603 -6.02 -5.21 -10.13
N LEU A 604 -6.69 -4.91 -9.02
CA LEU A 604 -8.14 -4.87 -8.90
C LEU A 604 -8.64 -3.44 -9.17
N ASP A 605 -9.90 -3.31 -9.57
CA ASP A 605 -10.59 -2.02 -9.71
C ASP A 605 -11.00 -1.48 -8.33
N VAL A 606 -10.00 -1.15 -7.51
CA VAL A 606 -10.17 -0.68 -6.13
C VAL A 606 -9.28 0.51 -5.82
N VAL A 607 -9.69 1.28 -4.81
CA VAL A 607 -8.82 2.20 -4.07
C VAL A 607 -8.46 1.51 -2.75
N PRO A 608 -7.17 1.22 -2.49
CA PRO A 608 -6.78 0.50 -1.29
C PRO A 608 -7.00 1.37 -0.07
N ASP A 609 -7.65 0.82 0.95
CA ASP A 609 -7.90 1.49 2.20
C ASP A 609 -7.06 0.88 3.31
N TRP A 610 -6.14 1.68 3.84
CA TRP A 610 -5.16 1.28 4.86
C TRP A 610 -5.65 1.52 6.28
N ASP A 611 -6.95 1.72 6.44
CA ASP A 611 -7.66 1.91 7.69
C ASP A 611 -7.39 3.25 8.40
N MET A 612 -8.29 3.57 9.33
CA MET A 612 -8.19 4.73 10.20
C MET A 612 -6.88 4.74 11.00
N PHE A 613 -6.52 5.91 11.54
CA PHE A 613 -5.46 6.00 12.54
C PHE A 613 -5.68 7.20 13.48
N GLN A 614 -4.95 7.23 14.59
CA GLN A 614 -4.94 8.34 15.53
C GLN A 614 -3.73 9.25 15.29
N THR A 615 -3.95 10.56 15.26
CA THR A 615 -2.92 11.59 15.10
C THR A 615 -2.19 11.88 16.41
N VAL A 616 -2.72 11.42 17.54
CA VAL A 616 -2.08 11.47 18.86
C VAL A 616 -1.75 10.05 19.31
N ASN A 617 -0.56 9.57 18.92
CA ASN A 617 -0.02 8.25 19.26
C ASN A 617 1.51 8.26 19.04
N GLU A 618 2.26 7.38 19.71
CA GLU A 618 3.73 7.27 19.52
C GLU A 618 4.14 6.91 18.07
N TYR A 619 3.24 6.29 17.31
CA TYR A 619 3.40 5.95 15.89
C TYR A 619 2.59 6.87 14.96
N ALA A 620 2.07 8.02 15.44
CA ALA A 620 1.18 8.87 14.64
C ALA A 620 1.81 9.35 13.33
N GLU A 621 3.02 9.91 13.37
CA GLU A 621 3.71 10.36 12.15
C GLU A 621 4.04 9.19 11.22
N TYR A 622 4.43 8.04 11.79
CA TYR A 622 4.72 6.80 11.08
C TYR A 622 3.49 6.30 10.31
N HIS A 623 2.31 6.33 10.92
CA HIS A 623 1.04 6.00 10.25
C HIS A 623 0.61 7.07 9.25
N ALA A 624 0.75 8.35 9.56
CA ALA A 624 0.42 9.44 8.63
C ALA A 624 1.21 9.33 7.33
N ALA A 625 2.52 9.07 7.41
CA ALA A 625 3.37 8.86 6.24
C ALA A 625 2.90 7.67 5.40
N ALA A 626 2.58 6.53 6.03
CA ALA A 626 2.05 5.37 5.33
C ALA A 626 0.70 5.62 4.65
N ARG A 627 -0.22 6.36 5.30
CA ARG A 627 -1.49 6.75 4.70
C ARG A 627 -1.32 7.73 3.54
N CYS A 628 -0.34 8.65 3.60
CA CYS A 628 0.00 9.49 2.44
C CYS A 628 0.51 8.68 1.26
N MET A 629 1.26 7.60 1.53
CA MET A 629 1.81 6.70 0.51
C MET A 629 0.80 5.68 -0.02
N SER A 630 -0.32 5.41 0.67
CA SER A 630 -1.26 4.34 0.32
C SER A 630 -1.90 4.50 -1.07
N GLY A 631 -2.03 5.75 -1.55
CA GLY A 631 -2.85 6.08 -2.71
C GLY A 631 -4.35 5.93 -2.47
N GLY A 632 -4.76 5.79 -1.21
CA GLY A 632 -6.14 5.67 -0.74
C GLY A 632 -6.63 6.87 0.08
N PRO A 633 -7.84 6.78 0.65
CA PRO A 633 -8.37 7.80 1.55
C PRO A 633 -7.57 7.86 2.86
N ILE A 634 -7.67 8.99 3.56
CA ILE A 634 -7.16 9.15 4.93
C ILE A 634 -8.31 9.61 5.80
N TYR A 635 -8.58 8.84 6.85
CA TYR A 635 -9.54 9.22 7.86
C TYR A 635 -8.95 9.03 9.25
N ILE A 636 -9.10 10.05 10.10
CA ILE A 636 -8.61 10.06 11.47
C ILE A 636 -9.70 9.53 12.40
N THR A 637 -9.33 8.98 13.55
CA THR A 637 -10.27 8.45 14.55
C THR A 637 -9.91 8.91 15.96
N ASP A 638 -9.36 10.12 16.02
CA ASP A 638 -8.94 10.76 17.26
C ASP A 638 -10.08 10.90 18.27
N ILE A 639 -9.72 10.82 19.54
CA ILE A 639 -10.60 11.25 20.63
C ILE A 639 -10.90 12.75 20.42
N PRO A 640 -12.16 13.18 20.47
CA PRO A 640 -12.51 14.59 20.29
C PRO A 640 -11.73 15.52 21.21
N GLY A 641 -11.06 16.52 20.62
CA GLY A 641 -10.22 17.48 21.34
C GLY A 641 -8.75 17.05 21.46
N GLU A 642 -8.41 15.82 21.12
CA GLU A 642 -7.04 15.29 21.14
C GLU A 642 -6.53 15.10 19.70
N HIS A 643 -6.12 16.21 19.07
CA HIS A 643 -5.70 16.23 17.67
C HIS A 643 -4.31 16.84 17.49
N ASP A 644 -3.43 16.17 16.75
CA ASP A 644 -2.19 16.78 16.28
C ASP A 644 -2.44 17.58 14.98
N THR A 645 -2.80 18.85 15.15
CA THR A 645 -3.04 19.77 14.02
C THR A 645 -1.81 20.01 13.15
N ALA A 646 -0.59 19.89 13.70
CA ALA A 646 0.63 20.07 12.93
C ALA A 646 0.84 18.88 12.00
N LEU A 647 0.62 17.66 12.49
CA LEU A 647 0.66 16.44 11.69
C LEU A 647 -0.43 16.43 10.61
N ILE A 648 -1.66 16.81 10.96
CA ILE A 648 -2.77 16.90 10.00
C ILE A 648 -2.43 17.86 8.84
N ARG A 649 -1.76 18.98 9.13
CA ARG A 649 -1.30 19.92 8.09
C ARG A 649 -0.18 19.38 7.20
N LYS A 650 0.60 18.40 7.66
CA LYS A 650 1.63 17.74 6.83
C LYS A 650 1.00 16.76 5.83
N MET A 651 -0.11 16.10 6.18
CA MET A 651 -0.79 15.13 5.30
C MET A 651 -1.90 15.75 4.43
N THR A 652 -2.35 16.96 4.76
CA THR A 652 -3.45 17.65 4.06
C THR A 652 -3.04 19.03 3.55
N GLY A 653 -3.82 19.56 2.61
CA GLY A 653 -3.78 20.94 2.18
C GLY A 653 -5.18 21.55 2.13
N THR A 654 -5.26 22.88 2.23
CA THR A 654 -6.53 23.59 2.05
C THR A 654 -6.67 23.96 0.58
N THR A 655 -7.77 23.60 -0.05
CA THR A 655 -8.08 24.00 -1.42
C THR A 655 -8.36 25.50 -1.50
N PRO A 656 -8.27 26.12 -2.68
CA PRO A 656 -8.64 27.52 -2.91
C PRO A 656 -10.06 27.90 -2.45
N ASP A 657 -11.00 26.95 -2.48
CA ASP A 657 -12.38 27.10 -2.02
C ASP A 657 -12.60 26.72 -0.54
N GLY A 658 -11.53 26.36 0.18
CA GLY A 658 -11.54 26.22 1.64
C GLY A 658 -11.80 24.81 2.18
N LYS A 659 -11.80 23.78 1.33
CA LYS A 659 -11.90 22.37 1.75
C LYS A 659 -10.55 21.85 2.21
N THR A 660 -10.53 20.92 3.16
CA THR A 660 -9.31 20.19 3.53
C THR A 660 -9.24 18.89 2.73
N VAL A 661 -8.18 18.75 1.92
CA VAL A 661 -7.96 17.58 1.07
C VAL A 661 -6.62 16.92 1.38
N ILE A 662 -6.55 15.61 1.20
CA ILE A 662 -5.32 14.83 1.24
C ILE A 662 -4.57 14.94 -0.09
N LEU A 663 -3.27 14.65 -0.07
CA LEU A 663 -2.43 14.68 -1.27
C LEU A 663 -2.18 13.25 -1.76
N ARG A 664 -3.22 12.65 -2.33
CA ARG A 664 -3.21 11.28 -2.85
C ARG A 664 -2.38 11.18 -4.14
N LEU A 665 -1.41 10.27 -4.16
CA LEU A 665 -0.55 9.97 -5.30
C LEU A 665 -1.32 9.30 -6.45
N SER A 666 -0.79 9.39 -7.68
CA SER A 666 -1.40 8.74 -8.86
C SER A 666 -1.40 7.21 -8.77
N SER A 667 -0.34 6.62 -8.25
CA SER A 667 -0.28 5.20 -7.90
C SER A 667 -0.18 5.00 -6.39
N GLY A 668 -0.85 3.96 -5.89
CA GLY A 668 -0.73 3.56 -4.49
C GLY A 668 0.61 2.89 -4.19
N GLY A 669 1.12 3.12 -2.99
CA GLY A 669 2.36 2.57 -2.51
C GLY A 669 2.29 1.06 -2.31
N LYS A 670 3.31 0.35 -2.77
CA LYS A 670 3.49 -1.09 -2.55
C LYS A 670 4.93 -1.41 -2.18
N SER A 671 5.15 -2.57 -1.56
CA SER A 671 6.50 -3.08 -1.31
C SER A 671 7.23 -3.28 -2.63
N ILE A 672 8.44 -2.73 -2.74
CA ILE A 672 9.35 -3.00 -3.87
C ILE A 672 10.26 -4.21 -3.60
N GLN A 673 10.08 -4.87 -2.45
CA GLN A 673 10.91 -5.98 -1.97
C GLN A 673 10.03 -7.17 -1.60
N PRO A 674 9.36 -7.80 -2.59
CA PRO A 674 8.35 -8.83 -2.32
C PRO A 674 8.89 -10.03 -1.53
N TYR A 675 10.18 -10.34 -1.69
CA TYR A 675 10.83 -11.51 -1.09
C TYR A 675 11.52 -11.25 0.25
N SER A 676 11.50 -10.01 0.76
CA SER A 676 12.07 -9.71 2.08
C SER A 676 11.07 -10.12 3.16
N THR A 677 11.52 -10.90 4.13
CA THR A 677 10.67 -11.31 5.26
C THR A 677 10.55 -10.17 6.26
N TYR A 678 9.51 -10.19 7.10
CA TYR A 678 9.34 -9.23 8.19
C TYR A 678 10.53 -9.22 9.17
N GLU A 679 11.26 -10.34 9.26
CA GLU A 679 12.34 -10.57 10.22
C GLU A 679 13.74 -10.50 9.60
N ASP A 680 13.87 -10.02 8.37
CA ASP A 680 15.17 -9.88 7.70
C ASP A 680 15.98 -8.68 8.23
N ASP A 681 15.40 -7.87 9.14
CA ASP A 681 15.98 -6.63 9.67
C ASP A 681 16.40 -5.65 8.57
N LEU A 682 15.51 -5.49 7.61
CA LEU A 682 15.59 -4.52 6.52
C LEU A 682 14.50 -3.46 6.70
N LEU A 683 14.76 -2.27 6.21
CA LEU A 683 13.76 -1.22 6.09
C LEU A 683 12.71 -1.66 5.06
N LEU A 684 11.44 -1.50 5.42
CA LEU A 684 10.35 -1.64 4.45
C LEU A 684 10.45 -0.48 3.45
N LYS A 685 10.59 -0.82 2.16
CA LYS A 685 10.63 0.13 1.05
C LYS A 685 9.31 0.14 0.30
N LEU A 686 8.63 1.29 0.33
CA LEU A 686 7.33 1.54 -0.26
C LEU A 686 7.49 2.45 -1.49
N GLY A 687 7.27 1.88 -2.68
CA GLY A 687 7.37 2.60 -3.94
C GLY A 687 6.00 3.06 -4.44
N ALA A 688 5.90 4.34 -4.81
CA ALA A 688 4.75 4.96 -5.46
C ALA A 688 5.20 5.94 -6.55
N TYR A 689 4.25 6.49 -7.31
CA TYR A 689 4.54 7.40 -8.43
C TYR A 689 3.44 8.45 -8.57
N HIS A 690 3.84 9.69 -8.88
CA HIS A 690 2.91 10.76 -9.22
C HIS A 690 3.12 11.21 -10.67
N GLU A 691 2.08 11.06 -11.49
CA GLU A 691 2.14 11.22 -12.94
C GLU A 691 2.32 12.68 -13.40
N PRO A 692 1.59 13.69 -12.87
CA PRO A 692 1.71 15.08 -13.31
C PRO A 692 3.12 15.67 -13.24
N LEU A 693 3.95 15.18 -12.31
CA LEU A 693 5.36 15.58 -12.17
C LEU A 693 6.35 14.51 -12.62
N ARG A 694 5.85 13.38 -13.14
CA ARG A 694 6.63 12.19 -13.48
C ARG A 694 7.63 11.82 -12.38
N SER A 695 7.16 11.84 -11.14
CA SER A 695 8.01 11.80 -9.95
C SER A 695 7.84 10.46 -9.22
N PRO A 696 8.88 9.61 -9.24
CA PRO A 696 8.99 8.47 -8.34
C PRO A 696 9.05 8.90 -6.88
N VAL A 697 8.32 8.19 -6.03
CA VAL A 697 8.31 8.40 -4.57
C VAL A 697 8.70 7.09 -3.90
N LEU A 698 9.68 7.17 -3.00
CA LEU A 698 10.14 6.04 -2.18
C LEU A 698 10.01 6.42 -0.72
N ALA A 699 9.16 5.73 0.02
CA ALA A 699 9.12 5.82 1.47
C ALA A 699 9.87 4.64 2.11
N ILE A 700 10.55 4.90 3.21
CA ILE A 700 11.22 3.88 4.01
C ILE A 700 10.63 3.88 5.41
N PHE A 701 10.45 2.69 5.98
CA PHE A 701 9.93 2.51 7.33
C PHE A 701 10.78 1.49 8.07
N ASN A 702 11.20 1.83 9.29
CA ASN A 702 11.86 0.87 10.15
C ASN A 702 10.83 -0.02 10.84
N ILE A 703 10.64 -1.22 10.29
CA ILE A 703 9.75 -2.25 10.83
C ILE A 703 10.43 -3.15 11.86
N SER A 704 11.74 -3.00 12.06
CA SER A 704 12.53 -3.75 13.03
C SER A 704 12.45 -3.11 14.42
N THR A 705 12.77 -3.90 15.44
CA THR A 705 12.87 -3.48 16.84
C THR A 705 14.20 -2.80 17.18
N ARG A 706 15.08 -2.62 16.19
CA ARG A 706 16.36 -1.92 16.33
C ARG A 706 16.55 -0.84 15.26
N PRO A 707 17.43 0.15 15.51
CA PRO A 707 17.82 1.10 14.48
C PRO A 707 18.50 0.41 13.29
N LEU A 708 18.17 0.85 12.07
CA LEU A 708 18.70 0.30 10.83
C LEU A 708 19.29 1.39 9.96
N THR A 709 20.29 1.01 9.16
CA THR A 709 20.96 1.89 8.20
C THR A 709 21.02 1.20 6.87
N GLU A 710 20.65 1.89 5.79
CA GLU A 710 20.67 1.35 4.43
C GLU A 710 21.20 2.33 3.39
N LEU A 711 21.70 1.75 2.29
CA LEU A 711 22.07 2.46 1.07
C LEU A 711 20.96 2.30 0.03
N LEU A 712 20.35 3.41 -0.34
CA LEU A 712 19.22 3.48 -1.26
C LEU A 712 19.71 3.98 -2.63
N PRO A 713 19.94 3.12 -3.63
CA PRO A 713 20.23 3.58 -4.98
C PRO A 713 18.97 4.20 -5.61
N ILE A 714 19.14 5.15 -6.53
CA ILE A 714 18.01 5.74 -7.27
C ILE A 714 17.24 4.69 -8.07
N SER A 715 17.90 3.59 -8.47
CA SER A 715 17.25 2.46 -9.16
C SER A 715 16.24 1.70 -8.28
N SER A 716 16.21 1.94 -6.96
CA SER A 716 15.15 1.45 -6.08
C SER A 716 13.85 2.26 -6.20
N PHE A 717 13.88 3.47 -6.78
CA PHE A 717 12.68 4.25 -6.98
C PHE A 717 11.90 3.70 -8.18
N PRO A 718 10.57 3.54 -8.06
CA PRO A 718 9.76 2.97 -9.14
C PRO A 718 9.77 3.87 -10.38
N SER A 719 9.84 3.26 -11.57
CA SER A 719 9.73 4.00 -12.84
C SER A 719 10.79 5.08 -13.07
N VAL A 720 11.97 4.97 -12.44
CA VAL A 720 13.13 5.79 -12.82
C VAL A 720 13.57 5.44 -14.24
N GLU A 721 13.64 6.45 -15.10
CA GLU A 721 14.06 6.31 -16.49
C GLU A 721 15.59 6.33 -16.63
N PRO A 722 16.18 5.41 -17.43
CA PRO A 722 17.60 5.46 -17.76
C PRO A 722 17.98 6.79 -18.43
N ARG A 723 19.13 7.37 -18.05
CA ARG A 723 19.65 8.65 -18.57
C ARG A 723 18.85 9.90 -18.23
N GLN A 724 17.73 9.78 -17.52
CA GLN A 724 17.06 10.94 -16.95
C GLN A 724 17.81 11.38 -15.69
N SER A 725 18.11 12.67 -15.59
CA SER A 725 18.70 13.24 -14.37
C SER A 725 17.60 13.65 -13.40
N TYR A 726 17.81 13.39 -12.11
CA TYR A 726 16.86 13.72 -11.04
C TYR A 726 17.55 14.53 -9.95
N VAL A 727 16.76 15.30 -9.21
CA VAL A 727 17.09 15.68 -7.84
C VAL A 727 16.18 14.92 -6.88
N VAL A 728 16.75 14.38 -5.81
CA VAL A 728 16.00 13.63 -4.79
C VAL A 728 15.89 14.48 -3.54
N ARG A 729 14.67 14.71 -3.08
CA ARG A 729 14.40 15.45 -1.83
C ARG A 729 13.97 14.48 -0.74
N ALA A 730 14.59 14.60 0.43
CA ALA A 730 14.14 13.95 1.67
C ALA A 730 13.10 14.82 2.36
N GLN A 731 11.94 14.25 2.73
CA GLN A 731 10.85 15.00 3.34
C GLN A 731 11.20 15.46 4.75
N SER A 732 11.82 14.60 5.55
CA SER A 732 12.15 14.86 6.96
C SER A 732 13.10 16.05 7.15
N THR A 733 14.09 16.22 6.27
CA THR A 733 15.12 17.27 6.37
C THR A 733 14.89 18.43 5.40
N GLY A 734 14.11 18.22 4.34
CA GLY A 734 13.98 19.13 3.21
C GLY A 734 15.22 19.21 2.31
N THR A 735 16.27 18.44 2.61
CA THR A 735 17.54 18.45 1.86
C THR A 735 17.33 17.87 0.47
N ILE A 736 18.03 18.44 -0.51
CA ILE A 736 17.96 18.05 -1.91
C ILE A 736 19.33 17.53 -2.36
N SER A 737 19.32 16.42 -3.09
CA SER A 737 20.51 15.86 -3.70
C SER A 737 21.11 16.79 -4.75
N VAL A 738 22.39 16.63 -5.06
CA VAL A 738 22.89 17.10 -6.36
C VAL A 738 22.19 16.33 -7.49
N PRO A 739 22.12 16.90 -8.71
CA PRO A 739 21.64 16.20 -9.89
C PRO A 739 22.31 14.83 -10.01
N THR A 740 21.49 13.79 -10.17
CA THR A 740 21.98 12.42 -10.19
C THR A 740 21.32 11.62 -11.30
N GLU A 741 22.05 10.61 -11.78
CA GLU A 741 21.65 9.68 -12.82
C GLU A 741 22.02 8.27 -12.34
N GLU A 742 21.19 7.30 -12.71
CA GLU A 742 21.39 5.88 -12.41
C GLU A 742 22.81 5.40 -12.77
N GLY A 743 23.39 4.56 -11.92
CA GLY A 743 24.70 3.93 -12.16
C GLY A 743 25.91 4.74 -11.66
N SER A 744 25.71 5.95 -11.15
CA SER A 744 26.77 6.75 -10.52
C SER A 744 26.82 6.55 -8.99
N TYR A 745 27.99 6.72 -8.36
CA TYR A 745 28.10 6.73 -6.88
C TYR A 745 27.22 7.80 -6.23
N SER A 746 27.06 8.94 -6.92
CA SER A 746 26.18 10.02 -6.47
C SER A 746 24.71 9.63 -6.42
N SER A 747 24.31 8.54 -7.09
CA SER A 747 22.93 8.06 -7.14
C SER A 747 22.54 7.16 -5.97
N VAL A 748 23.42 7.01 -4.98
CA VAL A 748 23.17 6.23 -3.77
C VAL A 748 23.04 7.15 -2.55
N PHE A 749 21.97 6.98 -1.79
CA PHE A 749 21.64 7.75 -0.60
C PHE A 749 21.82 6.91 0.66
N ALA A 750 22.51 7.42 1.67
CA ALA A 750 22.62 6.74 2.96
C ALA A 750 21.53 7.23 3.92
N SER A 751 20.73 6.31 4.44
CA SER A 751 19.61 6.59 5.34
C SER A 751 19.73 5.76 6.61
N SER A 752 19.50 6.38 7.77
CA SER A 752 19.49 5.70 9.06
C SER A 752 18.21 6.04 9.78
N LEU A 753 17.47 5.03 10.19
CA LEU A 753 16.22 5.18 10.92
C LEU A 753 16.35 4.52 12.28
N ASP A 754 16.00 5.24 13.34
CA ASP A 754 15.78 4.63 14.64
C ASP A 754 14.49 3.79 14.61
N VAL A 755 14.21 3.05 15.69
CA VAL A 755 12.96 2.28 15.81
C VAL A 755 11.78 3.24 15.63
N ARG A 756 10.74 2.82 14.90
CA ARG A 756 9.58 3.67 14.53
C ARG A 756 9.92 4.83 13.58
N GLY A 757 11.15 4.88 13.05
CA GLY A 757 11.56 5.89 12.09
C GLY A 757 10.95 5.66 10.71
N TYR A 758 10.75 6.74 9.98
CA TYR A 758 10.36 6.74 8.57
C TYR A 758 10.97 7.95 7.84
N ASP A 759 11.00 7.91 6.51
CA ASP A 759 11.13 9.10 5.67
C ASP A 759 10.50 8.86 4.29
N ILE A 760 10.18 9.95 3.59
CA ILE A 760 9.68 9.94 2.21
C ILE A 760 10.68 10.68 1.33
N PHE A 761 11.16 10.00 0.30
CA PHE A 761 11.99 10.57 -0.74
C PHE A 761 11.19 10.75 -2.01
N THR A 762 11.31 11.91 -2.66
CA THR A 762 10.74 12.12 -3.99
C THR A 762 11.85 12.46 -4.97
N ALA A 763 11.93 11.71 -6.07
CA ALA A 763 12.84 11.97 -7.18
C ALA A 763 12.12 12.85 -8.21
N TYR A 764 12.59 14.08 -8.39
CA TYR A 764 12.02 15.04 -9.33
C TYR A 764 12.87 15.09 -10.61
N PRO A 765 12.30 14.80 -11.79
CA PRO A 765 13.05 14.83 -13.04
C PRO A 765 13.48 16.26 -13.39
N LEU A 766 14.73 16.42 -13.80
CA LEU A 766 15.29 17.69 -14.27
C LEU A 766 15.07 17.86 -15.77
N GLN A 767 14.61 19.05 -16.15
CA GLN A 767 14.62 19.50 -17.55
C GLN A 767 15.72 20.54 -17.74
N THR A 768 16.58 20.34 -18.74
CA THR A 768 17.76 21.18 -18.98
C THR A 768 17.64 21.95 -20.29
N PHE A 769 17.90 23.26 -20.23
CA PHE A 769 17.82 24.19 -21.35
C PHE A 769 19.15 24.95 -21.52
N ALA A 770 19.41 25.46 -22.72
CA ALA A 770 20.57 26.32 -22.97
C ALA A 770 20.28 27.75 -22.48
N ASP A 771 21.15 28.30 -21.64
CA ASP A 771 21.00 29.66 -21.04
C ASP A 771 21.56 30.78 -21.95
N GLY A 772 21.87 30.47 -23.22
CA GLY A 772 22.32 31.46 -24.21
C GLY A 772 23.70 32.09 -23.96
N ARG A 773 24.40 31.76 -22.86
CA ARG A 773 25.77 32.19 -22.50
C ARG A 773 26.71 31.00 -22.26
N ASP A 774 26.75 30.05 -23.19
CA ASP A 774 27.50 28.77 -23.08
C ASP A 774 27.19 27.89 -21.84
N GLY A 775 26.25 28.31 -20.98
CA GLY A 775 25.78 27.59 -19.80
C GLY A 775 24.46 26.85 -20.02
N GLN A 776 24.07 26.03 -19.05
CA GLN A 776 22.82 25.27 -19.05
C GLN A 776 22.02 25.55 -17.78
N ILE A 777 20.71 25.71 -17.91
CA ILE A 777 19.77 25.85 -16.80
C ILE A 777 18.89 24.62 -16.66
N SER A 778 18.92 23.99 -15.50
CA SER A 778 18.07 22.84 -15.17
C SER A 778 17.01 23.25 -14.16
N ILE A 779 15.76 22.89 -14.45
CA ILE A 779 14.58 23.25 -13.66
C ILE A 779 13.81 21.98 -13.31
N SER A 780 13.27 21.94 -12.09
CA SER A 780 12.26 20.95 -11.70
C SER A 780 11.23 21.53 -10.74
N ASN A 781 9.99 21.07 -10.86
CA ASN A 781 8.90 21.42 -9.96
C ASN A 781 8.86 20.43 -8.79
N LEU A 782 9.00 20.94 -7.56
CA LEU A 782 9.08 20.13 -6.34
C LEU A 782 7.72 19.96 -5.64
N GLY A 783 6.64 20.52 -6.19
CA GLY A 783 5.33 20.53 -5.55
C GLY A 783 5.32 21.29 -4.21
N LEU A 784 4.44 20.88 -3.28
CA LEU A 784 4.27 21.53 -1.98
C LEU A 784 5.28 21.03 -0.93
N LEU A 785 6.27 21.85 -0.57
CA LEU A 785 7.41 21.46 0.26
C LEU A 785 7.07 21.13 1.72
N ASP A 786 5.97 21.68 2.23
CA ASP A 786 5.50 21.55 3.61
C ASP A 786 4.64 20.30 3.84
N LYS A 787 4.48 19.46 2.81
CA LYS A 787 3.59 18.30 2.80
C LYS A 787 4.36 16.99 2.64
N MET A 788 3.84 15.90 3.20
CA MET A 788 4.45 14.56 3.14
C MET A 788 4.59 14.05 1.71
N THR A 789 3.49 14.11 0.94
CA THR A 789 3.42 13.78 -0.49
C THR A 789 3.15 15.03 -1.33
N GLY A 790 3.95 16.07 -1.12
CA GLY A 790 3.77 17.40 -1.73
C GLY A 790 3.67 17.43 -3.25
N CYS A 791 4.29 16.48 -3.94
CA CYS A 791 4.16 16.31 -5.39
C CYS A 791 2.71 16.10 -5.82
N ALA A 792 1.89 15.42 -5.02
CA ALA A 792 0.47 15.19 -5.28
C ALA A 792 -0.42 16.43 -5.09
N GLY A 793 0.13 17.55 -4.62
CA GLY A 793 -0.54 18.84 -4.69
C GLY A 793 -0.66 19.39 -6.11
N VAL A 794 0.19 18.92 -7.03
CA VAL A 794 0.24 19.34 -8.44
C VAL A 794 -0.72 18.50 -9.29
N ILE A 795 -1.64 19.17 -9.96
CA ILE A 795 -2.57 18.58 -10.93
C ILE A 795 -1.94 18.57 -12.34
N GLU A 796 -1.24 19.66 -12.69
CA GLU A 796 -0.59 19.81 -13.99
C GLU A 796 0.70 20.64 -13.84
N SER A 797 1.72 20.30 -14.63
CA SER A 797 2.97 21.06 -14.68
C SER A 797 3.55 21.04 -16.10
N SER A 798 3.96 22.21 -16.59
CA SER A 798 4.64 22.34 -17.88
C SER A 798 5.83 23.29 -17.78
N ILE A 799 6.89 23.02 -18.54
CA ILE A 799 8.05 23.90 -18.67
C ILE A 799 8.26 24.18 -20.16
N GLU A 800 8.22 25.45 -20.54
CA GLU A 800 8.28 25.86 -21.94
C GLU A 800 9.38 26.92 -22.15
N LEU A 801 10.17 26.75 -23.21
CA LEU A 801 11.08 27.78 -23.70
C LEU A 801 10.36 28.63 -24.75
N CYS A 802 10.07 29.88 -24.40
CA CYS A 802 9.39 30.82 -25.28
C CYS A 802 10.29 31.29 -26.44
N SER A 803 9.67 31.82 -27.50
CA SER A 803 10.38 32.38 -28.65
C SER A 803 11.29 33.56 -28.31
N ASP A 804 10.98 34.27 -27.22
CA ASP A 804 11.77 35.37 -26.67
C ASP A 804 12.88 34.90 -25.71
N LYS A 805 13.13 33.59 -25.65
CA LYS A 805 14.10 32.89 -24.79
C LYS A 805 13.79 32.88 -23.29
N ARG A 806 12.60 33.29 -22.86
CA ARG A 806 12.16 33.12 -21.47
C ARG A 806 11.76 31.67 -21.20
N LEU A 807 12.08 31.18 -20.01
CA LEU A 807 11.60 29.88 -19.52
C LEU A 807 10.37 30.10 -18.66
N LEU A 808 9.26 29.44 -18.99
CA LEU A 808 8.02 29.48 -18.25
C LEU A 808 7.74 28.12 -17.61
N LEU A 809 7.76 28.06 -16.28
CA LEU A 809 7.17 26.95 -15.53
C LEU A 809 5.75 27.33 -15.14
N THR A 810 4.77 26.59 -15.65
CA THR A 810 3.37 26.71 -15.25
C THR A 810 3.01 25.54 -14.35
N THR A 811 2.41 25.81 -13.20
CA THR A 811 2.01 24.80 -12.23
C THR A 811 0.58 25.02 -11.79
N GLU A 812 -0.27 24.01 -11.95
CA GLU A 812 -1.62 24.00 -11.42
C GLU A 812 -1.68 23.15 -10.14
N LEU A 813 -2.19 23.74 -9.06
CA LEU A 813 -2.25 23.15 -7.72
C LEU A 813 -3.70 23.01 -7.24
N LYS A 814 -4.04 21.84 -6.67
CA LYS A 814 -5.34 21.63 -6.01
C LYS A 814 -5.39 22.17 -4.59
N ALA A 815 -4.24 22.34 -3.96
CA ALA A 815 -4.13 22.74 -2.57
C ALA A 815 -3.09 23.85 -2.37
N LEU A 816 -3.31 24.66 -1.34
CA LEU A 816 -2.41 25.71 -0.88
C LEU A 816 -1.32 25.13 0.03
N GLY A 817 -0.14 25.74 -0.05
CA GLY A 817 1.05 25.37 0.72
C GLY A 817 2.25 26.18 0.22
N THR A 818 3.47 25.70 0.48
CA THR A 818 4.70 26.32 -0.06
C THR A 818 5.13 25.60 -1.33
N LEU A 819 4.93 26.21 -2.51
CA LEU A 819 5.41 25.66 -3.77
C LEU A 819 6.94 25.77 -3.85
N GLY A 820 7.61 24.66 -4.16
CA GLY A 820 9.04 24.59 -4.38
C GLY A 820 9.40 24.45 -5.85
N VAL A 821 10.39 25.21 -6.31
CA VAL A 821 10.97 25.06 -7.66
C VAL A 821 12.49 24.98 -7.54
N TYR A 822 13.08 23.89 -8.03
CA TYR A 822 14.53 23.74 -8.10
C TYR A 822 15.05 24.36 -9.41
N ILE A 823 16.03 25.24 -9.31
CA ILE A 823 16.67 25.92 -10.45
C ILE A 823 18.18 25.97 -10.19
N THR A 824 18.98 25.35 -11.06
CA THR A 824 20.45 25.26 -10.87
C THR A 824 21.15 26.63 -10.75
N GLN A 825 20.65 27.65 -11.46
CA GLN A 825 21.20 29.00 -11.50
C GLN A 825 20.46 29.98 -10.59
N LEU A 826 19.55 29.52 -9.71
CA LEU A 826 18.85 30.43 -8.80
C LEU A 826 19.78 31.39 -8.04
N PRO A 827 20.99 31.00 -7.59
CA PRO A 827 21.92 31.93 -6.94
C PRO A 827 22.32 33.14 -7.79
N ASP A 828 22.24 33.05 -9.11
CA ASP A 828 22.58 34.12 -10.06
C ASP A 828 21.34 34.95 -10.48
N LEU A 829 20.14 34.56 -10.02
CA LEU A 829 18.87 35.19 -10.35
C LEU A 829 18.37 36.11 -9.23
N ILE A 830 17.62 37.15 -9.59
CA ILE A 830 17.04 38.12 -8.66
C ILE A 830 15.52 38.15 -8.84
N ILE A 831 14.79 37.81 -7.77
CA ILE A 831 13.33 37.85 -7.70
C ILE A 831 12.82 39.27 -7.99
N GLY A 832 11.82 39.38 -8.87
CA GLY A 832 11.26 40.63 -9.39
C GLY A 832 12.09 41.31 -10.48
N LYS A 833 13.21 40.72 -10.92
CA LYS A 833 14.05 41.25 -12.01
C LYS A 833 14.33 40.23 -13.12
N THR A 834 15.01 39.15 -12.78
CA THR A 834 15.36 38.06 -13.71
C THR A 834 14.55 36.80 -13.47
N ILE A 835 13.76 36.78 -12.40
CA ILE A 835 12.72 35.80 -12.18
C ILE A 835 11.49 36.54 -11.67
N SER A 836 10.32 36.21 -12.21
CA SER A 836 9.04 36.77 -11.77
C SER A 836 8.05 35.65 -11.53
N ILE A 837 7.30 35.75 -10.43
CA ILE A 837 6.30 34.76 -10.04
C ILE A 837 4.95 35.45 -10.10
N SER A 838 3.96 34.79 -10.69
CA SER A 838 2.61 35.34 -10.72
C SER A 838 1.53 34.28 -10.59
N VAL A 839 0.38 34.70 -10.07
CA VAL A 839 -0.87 33.94 -10.04
C VAL A 839 -1.96 34.82 -10.61
N PHE A 840 -2.65 34.35 -11.65
CA PHE A 840 -3.69 35.11 -12.37
C PHE A 840 -3.25 36.54 -12.75
N GLY A 841 -1.98 36.70 -13.15
CA GLY A 841 -1.38 38.00 -13.52
C GLY A 841 -1.04 38.93 -12.35
N GLN A 842 -1.27 38.53 -11.11
CA GLN A 842 -0.79 39.24 -9.92
C GLN A 842 0.60 38.74 -9.54
N SER A 843 1.54 39.65 -9.24
CA SER A 843 2.89 39.27 -8.80
C SER A 843 2.84 38.64 -7.40
N LEU A 844 3.59 37.56 -7.24
CA LEU A 844 3.86 36.89 -5.96
C LEU A 844 5.31 37.07 -5.49
N ASP A 845 6.05 38.03 -6.06
CA ASP A 845 7.48 38.22 -5.76
C ASP A 845 7.72 38.50 -4.25
N SER A 846 6.80 39.21 -3.58
CA SER A 846 6.87 39.48 -2.13
C SER A 846 6.56 38.28 -1.24
N PHE A 847 5.98 37.21 -1.80
CA PHE A 847 5.69 35.95 -1.13
C PHE A 847 6.68 34.85 -1.51
N SER A 848 7.71 35.22 -2.29
CA SER A 848 8.70 34.30 -2.82
C SER A 848 10.05 34.56 -2.16
N ARG A 849 10.80 33.50 -1.91
CA ARG A 849 12.16 33.59 -1.36
C ARG A 849 13.03 32.44 -1.85
N VAL A 850 14.35 32.62 -1.75
CA VAL A 850 15.29 31.49 -1.85
C VAL A 850 15.21 30.69 -0.55
N SER A 851 15.16 29.36 -0.65
CA SER A 851 15.08 28.47 0.51
C SER A 851 16.27 28.65 1.43
N ALA A 852 16.02 28.57 2.73
CA ALA A 852 17.08 28.56 3.74
C ALA A 852 17.85 27.22 3.76
N ILE A 853 17.29 26.16 3.18
CA ILE A 853 17.87 24.80 3.18
C ILE A 853 18.78 24.62 1.96
N ASP A 854 18.34 25.07 0.77
CA ASP A 854 19.12 24.98 -0.47
C ASP A 854 18.97 26.25 -1.32
N SER A 855 20.11 26.90 -1.61
CA SER A 855 20.17 28.13 -2.42
C SER A 855 19.64 27.99 -3.86
N ARG A 856 19.41 26.76 -4.33
CA ARG A 856 18.87 26.44 -5.65
C ARG A 856 17.35 26.24 -5.65
N VAL A 857 16.70 26.39 -4.51
CA VAL A 857 15.24 26.22 -4.37
C VAL A 857 14.56 27.56 -4.18
N LEU A 858 13.61 27.86 -5.06
CA LEU A 858 12.65 28.94 -4.90
C LEU A 858 11.46 28.42 -4.11
N GLU A 859 11.10 29.11 -3.04
CA GLU A 859 9.89 28.86 -2.25
C GLU A 859 8.86 29.97 -2.53
N VAL A 860 7.62 29.58 -2.83
CA VAL A 860 6.49 30.50 -3.02
C VAL A 860 5.40 30.15 -2.01
N ASP A 861 5.18 31.03 -1.03
CA ASP A 861 4.17 30.82 0.03
C ASP A 861 2.76 31.19 -0.48
N LEU A 862 2.08 30.19 -1.04
CA LEU A 862 0.75 30.38 -1.61
C LEU A 862 -0.31 30.51 -0.53
N GLU A 863 -0.11 29.94 0.65
CA GLU A 863 -1.08 30.01 1.72
C GLU A 863 -1.18 31.44 2.28
N VAL A 864 -0.04 32.09 2.54
CA VAL A 864 0.00 33.48 2.99
C VAL A 864 -0.48 34.42 1.88
N ALA A 865 -0.04 34.20 0.63
CA ALA A 865 -0.49 34.98 -0.52
C ALA A 865 -2.02 34.92 -0.68
N TRP A 866 -2.60 33.71 -0.62
CA TRP A 866 -4.04 33.52 -0.80
C TRP A 866 -4.87 34.21 0.28
N ARG A 867 -4.42 34.17 1.53
CA ARG A 867 -5.09 34.87 2.65
C ARG A 867 -5.05 36.39 2.47
N GLN A 868 -3.89 36.94 2.11
CA GLN A 868 -3.70 38.40 1.99
C GLN A 868 -4.32 38.99 0.72
N MET A 869 -4.42 38.22 -0.35
CA MET A 869 -4.99 38.63 -1.64
C MET A 869 -6.39 38.05 -1.90
N SER A 870 -7.05 37.55 -0.86
CA SER A 870 -8.32 36.81 -0.93
C SER A 870 -9.45 37.55 -1.65
N THR A 871 -9.47 38.88 -1.69
CA THR A 871 -10.46 39.66 -2.45
C THR A 871 -10.30 39.57 -3.97
N ILE A 872 -9.11 39.18 -4.45
CA ILE A 872 -8.76 39.09 -5.87
C ILE A 872 -8.98 37.67 -6.40
N PHE A 873 -8.76 36.66 -5.56
CA PHE A 873 -8.70 35.25 -5.98
C PHE A 873 -10.01 34.45 -5.80
N GLN A 874 -11.12 35.09 -5.38
CA GLN A 874 -12.36 34.39 -5.00
C GLN A 874 -12.92 33.48 -6.12
N LYS A 875 -13.43 32.30 -5.73
CA LYS A 875 -14.16 31.31 -6.56
C LYS A 875 -13.34 30.53 -7.58
N LYS A 876 -12.18 29.99 -7.20
CA LYS A 876 -11.42 29.03 -8.02
C LYS A 876 -11.33 27.68 -7.32
N SER A 877 -11.26 26.59 -8.08
CA SER A 877 -11.06 25.22 -7.59
C SER A 877 -9.58 24.82 -7.53
N SER A 878 -8.71 25.52 -8.26
CA SER A 878 -7.27 25.31 -8.33
C SER A 878 -6.52 26.65 -8.41
N VAL A 879 -5.20 26.63 -8.16
CA VAL A 879 -4.30 27.78 -8.31
C VAL A 879 -3.31 27.50 -9.42
N GLN A 880 -3.27 28.37 -10.43
CA GLN A 880 -2.23 28.34 -11.45
C GLN A 880 -1.14 29.37 -11.12
N VAL A 881 0.06 28.88 -10.86
CA VAL A 881 1.27 29.66 -10.62
C VAL A 881 2.15 29.62 -11.87
N VAL A 882 2.67 30.78 -12.27
CA VAL A 882 3.62 30.91 -13.38
C VAL A 882 4.92 31.49 -12.85
N VAL A 883 6.01 30.76 -13.03
CA VAL A 883 7.38 31.21 -12.77
C VAL A 883 8.05 31.49 -14.12
N SER A 884 8.39 32.75 -14.37
CA SER A 884 9.09 33.19 -15.59
C SER A 884 10.54 33.55 -15.26
N ILE A 885 11.48 32.94 -15.97
CA ILE A 885 12.94 33.16 -15.88
C ILE A 885 13.44 33.78 -17.19
#